data_AF-A0A935IJK3-F1
#
_entry.id   AF-A0A935IJK3-F1
#
_cell.length_a   1.000
_cell.length_b   1.000
_cell.length_c   1.000
_cell.angle_alpha   90.00
_cell.angle_beta   90.00
_cell.angle_gamma   90.00
#
_symmetry.space_group_name_H-M   'P 1'
#
loop_
_entity.id
_entity.type
_entity.pdbx_description
1 polymer ?
#
loop_
_entity_poly.entity_id
_entity_poly.type
_entity_poly.pdbx_seq_one_letter_code
_entity_poly.pdbx_strand_id
1 'polypeptide(L)'
;MTGEPQWALASRVVFPVDHDEDLLPLYVEFGRRYPGVDDTHDEKVRTWGEAKASGTPASAGIEGRSDDVLSRTSFAIRPGQRVSFATYFNAFPASYWRRWTTAERVRLRVAVEGEATVLVYRSNARGSSIRLHRFTTGAPSANHPSERTEPTVVEVDLDLVPFVDGGWYWFDIVAGGQPAVLASAEWLIFGEPQREARLSIGVTTVNKPEYVRKIVAAIAGAHEVRQHLDKLYIVDQGTQAVQEQPGWDAAAEPLGTQLRVITQANLGGSGGFSRGMYETLTAGSSTFHMVLDDDVSIEPESIVRAVRFASFARRPTIVGAHMFDIHNPTALHSFGEEVDPVKWTFGAVRGVHEEHNLAFAGLRETPWLHRRVDVGYTGWWMCLIPVEVLREVGLSLPVFIKWDDAEHCMRARAAGFPTVSLPGSAVWHVSWNDKDDLIDWQAYYHQRNLLISCLLHTTAPQGGQAIRQSIQALIKNAYSMRYYANAVRLQGLRDLFRGPEHLHATIGETLPQLRALAADYADVRFRADPDAFPKPIGQRLGPPPRLPKRSMLAPWVAKTAIRHLRPTALGAQAAPQALVPQRYAVWWYLSQYDSAVVSKSDGTGAALYARQPETFRAQMAEGVRLHVQLYRQWDALAKAYQDAVAEITSPAAWARTFGLDDPA
;
A
#
# COMPACT_ATOMS: atom_id res chain seq x y z
N MET A 1 -19.57 16.27 -19.49
CA MET A 1 -19.01 17.63 -19.64
C MET A 1 -17.81 17.52 -20.55
N THR A 2 -17.86 18.14 -21.73
CA THR A 2 -16.68 18.39 -22.58
C THR A 2 -16.40 19.88 -22.45
N GLY A 3 -15.52 20.23 -21.52
CA GLY A 3 -15.17 21.63 -21.24
C GLY A 3 -14.12 22.14 -22.22
N GLU A 4 -13.98 23.45 -22.35
CA GLU A 4 -12.81 23.99 -23.04
C GLU A 4 -11.56 23.81 -22.15
N PRO A 5 -10.36 23.69 -22.74
CA PRO A 5 -9.12 23.67 -21.98
C PRO A 5 -8.99 24.91 -21.08
N GLN A 6 -8.71 24.68 -19.79
CA GLN A 6 -8.63 25.74 -18.78
C GLN A 6 -7.49 25.49 -17.80
N TRP A 7 -7.05 26.56 -17.13
CA TRP A 7 -6.15 26.45 -15.99
C TRP A 7 -6.94 25.97 -14.77
N ALA A 8 -6.53 24.85 -14.20
CA ALA A 8 -7.08 24.30 -12.98
C ALA A 8 -5.95 24.00 -11.99
N LEU A 9 -6.22 24.17 -10.71
CA LEU A 9 -5.28 23.77 -9.67
C LEU A 9 -5.12 22.24 -9.68
N ALA A 10 -3.88 21.76 -9.70
CA ALA A 10 -3.55 20.34 -9.65
C ALA A 10 -3.08 19.93 -8.25
N SER A 11 -2.21 20.73 -7.64
CA SER A 11 -1.63 20.46 -6.33
C SER A 11 -1.16 21.75 -5.67
N ARG A 12 -1.27 21.83 -4.34
CA ARG A 12 -0.59 22.84 -3.54
C ARG A 12 0.70 22.32 -2.93
N VAL A 13 1.59 23.25 -2.61
CA VAL A 13 2.71 23.02 -1.70
C VAL A 13 2.16 23.06 -0.28
N VAL A 14 2.41 21.99 0.47
CA VAL A 14 1.88 21.80 1.82
C VAL A 14 2.98 21.47 2.83
N PHE A 15 2.68 21.64 4.13
CA PHE A 15 3.56 21.34 5.26
C PHE A 15 2.78 20.71 6.43
N PRO A 16 3.45 19.86 7.25
CA PRO A 16 2.86 19.28 8.46
C PRO A 16 2.77 20.35 9.55
N VAL A 17 1.58 20.53 10.16
CA VAL A 17 1.30 21.58 11.15
C VAL A 17 1.34 21.11 12.61
N ASP A 18 1.50 19.81 12.81
CA ASP A 18 1.79 19.20 14.10
C ASP A 18 3.27 19.36 14.51
N HIS A 19 4.08 20.00 13.65
CA HIS A 19 5.51 20.25 13.87
C HIS A 19 6.32 18.96 14.08
N ASP A 20 5.87 17.85 13.50
CA ASP A 20 6.61 16.60 13.50
C ASP A 20 7.84 16.70 12.55
N GLU A 21 9.03 16.77 13.15
CA GLU A 21 10.30 16.86 12.41
C GLU A 21 10.61 15.60 11.61
N ASP A 22 10.11 14.43 12.02
CA ASP A 22 10.36 13.17 11.32
C ASP A 22 9.63 13.11 9.98
N LEU A 23 8.53 13.87 9.83
CA LEU A 23 7.75 13.98 8.59
C LEU A 23 8.30 15.03 7.61
N LEU A 24 9.00 16.04 8.12
CA LEU A 24 9.44 17.20 7.35
C LEU A 24 10.21 16.86 6.05
N PRO A 25 11.06 15.81 5.99
CA PRO A 25 11.75 15.40 4.76
C PRO A 25 10.83 15.07 3.57
N LEU A 26 9.58 14.70 3.81
CA LEU A 26 8.61 14.42 2.74
C LEU A 26 8.06 15.69 2.09
N TYR A 27 8.21 16.83 2.75
CA TYR A 27 7.67 18.12 2.34
C TYR A 27 8.77 19.09 1.93
N VAL A 28 9.91 19.09 2.61
CA VAL A 28 10.98 20.06 2.34
C VAL A 28 12.37 19.46 2.58
N GLU A 29 13.34 19.87 1.76
CA GLU A 29 14.74 19.47 1.88
C GLU A 29 15.65 20.68 2.07
N PHE A 30 16.69 20.49 2.88
CA PHE A 30 17.69 21.51 3.16
C PHE A 30 19.02 21.21 2.47
N GLY A 31 19.77 22.26 2.13
CA GLY A 31 21.12 22.15 1.58
C GLY A 31 21.19 21.66 0.13
N ARG A 32 22.42 21.39 -0.32
CA ARG A 32 22.68 20.87 -1.67
C ARG A 32 22.76 19.35 -1.62
N ARG A 33 21.80 18.69 -2.27
CA ARG A 33 21.84 17.25 -2.57
C ARG A 33 22.19 17.04 -4.04
N TYR A 34 22.90 15.96 -4.33
CA TYR A 34 23.33 15.59 -5.69
C TYR A 34 22.74 14.23 -6.07
N PRO A 35 22.42 14.00 -7.36
CA PRO A 35 21.88 12.73 -7.80
C PRO A 35 22.84 11.58 -7.49
N GLY A 36 22.29 10.52 -6.89
CA GLY A 36 22.94 9.21 -6.82
C GLY A 36 23.03 8.56 -8.21
N VAL A 37 23.62 7.37 -8.27
CA VAL A 37 23.74 6.59 -9.51
C VAL A 37 22.73 5.43 -9.48
N ASP A 38 22.02 5.19 -10.59
CA ASP A 38 21.10 4.05 -10.76
C ASP A 38 21.88 2.80 -11.18
N ASP A 39 22.62 2.21 -10.25
CA ASP A 39 23.63 1.21 -10.58
C ASP A 39 23.04 -0.13 -11.07
N THR A 40 21.82 -0.51 -10.67
CA THR A 40 21.35 -1.89 -10.92
C THR A 40 20.98 -2.18 -12.39
N HIS A 41 20.58 -1.17 -13.17
CA HIS A 41 20.34 -1.31 -14.62
C HIS A 41 21.58 -0.95 -15.44
N ASP A 42 22.29 0.11 -15.07
CA ASP A 42 23.47 0.60 -15.80
C ASP A 42 24.67 -0.37 -15.67
N GLU A 43 24.81 -1.11 -14.56
CA GLU A 43 25.85 -2.15 -14.38
C GLU A 43 25.79 -3.25 -15.45
N LYS A 44 24.60 -3.57 -15.97
CA LYS A 44 24.43 -4.64 -16.98
C LYS A 44 24.62 -4.17 -18.42
N VAL A 45 24.57 -2.87 -18.68
CA VAL A 45 24.57 -2.30 -20.05
C VAL A 45 25.84 -1.50 -20.35
N ARG A 46 26.51 -0.94 -19.34
CA ARG A 46 27.73 -0.14 -19.53
C ARG A 46 28.99 -0.93 -19.16
N THR A 47 29.56 -1.65 -20.13
CA THR A 47 30.94 -2.16 -20.06
C THR A 47 32.00 -1.09 -20.38
N TRP A 48 31.75 0.17 -20.03
CA TRP A 48 32.71 1.27 -20.24
C TRP A 48 32.62 2.29 -19.12
N GLY A 49 33.65 2.32 -18.27
CA GLY A 49 33.90 3.35 -17.26
C GLY A 49 33.75 2.86 -15.83
N GLU A 50 34.82 3.00 -15.05
CA GLU A 50 34.84 2.75 -13.61
C GLU A 50 33.73 3.53 -12.89
N ALA A 51 33.15 2.89 -11.87
CA ALA A 51 32.14 3.47 -10.99
C ALA A 51 32.54 4.88 -10.54
N LYS A 52 31.76 5.89 -10.90
CA LYS A 52 31.88 7.20 -10.26
C LYS A 52 31.18 7.12 -8.91
N ALA A 53 31.91 6.66 -7.91
CA ALA A 53 31.48 6.75 -6.53
C ALA A 53 31.19 8.21 -6.18
N SER A 54 29.94 8.55 -5.92
CA SER A 54 29.58 9.73 -5.13
C SER A 54 29.17 9.22 -3.75
N GLY A 55 29.99 9.52 -2.74
CA GLY A 55 29.73 9.13 -1.35
C GLY A 55 28.41 9.67 -0.84
N THR A 56 27.91 9.03 0.23
CA THR A 56 26.73 9.45 0.98
C THR A 56 26.82 10.96 1.30
N PRO A 57 25.92 11.79 0.79
CA PRO A 57 25.92 13.21 1.14
C PRO A 57 25.65 13.36 2.64
N ALA A 58 26.27 14.37 3.25
CA ALA A 58 26.06 14.71 4.65
C ALA A 58 24.58 15.00 4.90
N SER A 59 24.00 14.42 5.94
CA SER A 59 22.68 14.84 6.43
C SER A 59 22.76 16.33 6.79
N ALA A 60 22.05 17.17 6.04
CA ALA A 60 21.83 18.54 6.49
C ALA A 60 20.86 18.44 7.69
N GLY A 61 21.26 19.02 8.82
CA GLY A 61 20.51 18.95 10.08
C GLY A 61 19.06 19.41 9.92
N ILE A 62 18.13 18.48 10.13
CA ILE A 62 16.68 18.73 10.24
C ILE A 62 16.34 19.32 11.62
N GLU A 63 17.25 19.22 12.59
CA GLU A 63 17.02 19.70 13.97
C GLU A 63 16.59 21.17 14.02
N GLY A 64 15.47 21.42 14.69
CA GLY A 64 14.91 22.74 14.93
C GLY A 64 14.35 23.40 13.67
N ARG A 65 13.97 22.62 12.65
CA ARG A 65 13.38 23.11 11.39
C ARG A 65 11.86 23.07 11.38
N SER A 66 11.24 22.36 12.32
CA SER A 66 9.78 22.35 12.49
C SER A 66 9.20 23.75 12.75
N ASP A 67 9.94 24.60 13.48
CA ASP A 67 9.57 26.00 13.75
C ASP A 67 9.56 26.88 12.48
N ASP A 68 10.21 26.44 11.40
CA ASP A 68 10.19 27.15 10.12
C ASP A 68 8.83 26.94 9.39
N VAL A 69 7.98 25.99 9.83
CA VAL A 69 6.62 25.81 9.30
C VAL A 69 5.68 26.84 9.92
N LEU A 70 5.19 27.78 9.11
CA LEU A 70 4.32 28.87 9.58
C LEU A 70 2.83 28.54 9.46
N SER A 71 2.47 27.71 8.48
CA SER A 71 1.11 27.19 8.27
C SER A 71 1.14 25.97 7.35
N ARG A 72 -0.04 25.38 7.06
CA ARG A 72 -0.16 24.30 6.05
C ARG A 72 0.40 24.66 4.68
N THR A 73 0.59 25.94 4.35
CA THR A 73 1.02 26.40 3.01
C THR A 73 2.18 27.37 3.04
N SER A 74 2.68 27.73 4.23
CA SER A 74 3.70 28.76 4.40
C SER A 74 4.91 28.26 5.19
N PHE A 75 6.09 28.66 4.75
CA PHE A 75 7.38 28.20 5.29
C PHE A 75 8.41 29.34 5.34
N ALA A 76 9.08 29.50 6.47
CA ALA A 76 10.14 30.48 6.66
C ALA A 76 11.47 29.94 6.11
N ILE A 77 12.18 30.76 5.34
CA ILE A 77 13.52 30.47 4.84
C ILE A 77 14.52 31.37 5.56
N ARG A 78 15.42 30.75 6.32
CA ARG A 78 16.45 31.46 7.09
C ARG A 78 17.44 32.19 6.18
N PRO A 79 18.05 33.32 6.63
CA PRO A 79 18.98 34.12 5.84
C PRO A 79 20.09 33.30 5.19
N GLY A 80 20.35 33.56 3.90
CA GLY A 80 21.41 32.91 3.12
C GLY A 80 21.21 31.40 2.86
N GLN A 81 20.11 30.81 3.32
CA GLN A 81 19.86 29.38 3.17
C GLN A 81 19.08 29.06 1.90
N ARG A 82 19.34 27.85 1.40
CA ARG A 82 18.59 27.23 0.30
C ARG A 82 17.68 26.15 0.85
N VAL A 83 16.41 26.25 0.48
CA VAL A 83 15.37 25.27 0.75
C VAL A 83 14.86 24.72 -0.59
N SER A 84 14.70 23.40 -0.67
CA SER A 84 14.31 22.67 -1.86
C SER A 84 12.94 22.02 -1.64
N PHE A 85 12.04 22.18 -2.61
CA PHE A 85 10.74 21.52 -2.65
C PHE A 85 10.75 20.32 -3.60
N ALA A 86 11.94 19.80 -3.90
CA ALA A 86 12.15 18.53 -4.58
C ALA A 86 11.85 17.35 -3.65
N THR A 87 10.61 17.26 -3.18
CA THR A 87 10.17 16.31 -2.15
C THR A 87 8.91 15.58 -2.60
N TYR A 88 8.59 14.49 -1.93
CA TYR A 88 7.48 13.62 -2.32
C TYR A 88 6.16 14.37 -2.44
N PHE A 89 5.83 15.23 -1.46
CA PHE A 89 4.57 15.96 -1.49
C PHE A 89 4.63 17.25 -2.30
N ASN A 90 5.77 17.92 -2.47
CA ASN A 90 5.78 19.28 -3.05
C ASN A 90 6.33 19.36 -4.49
N ALA A 91 7.01 18.31 -4.96
CA ALA A 91 7.36 18.17 -6.36
C ALA A 91 6.14 17.74 -7.20
N PHE A 92 6.13 18.10 -8.48
CA PHE A 92 5.06 17.78 -9.41
C PHE A 92 5.43 16.58 -10.32
N PRO A 93 4.66 15.47 -10.28
CA PRO A 93 4.97 14.24 -11.03
C PRO A 93 4.57 14.36 -12.52
N ALA A 94 5.31 15.20 -13.26
CA ALA A 94 4.99 15.61 -14.62
C ALA A 94 4.71 14.46 -15.60
N SER A 95 5.49 13.37 -15.53
CA SER A 95 5.32 12.21 -16.41
C SER A 95 4.00 11.47 -16.23
N TYR A 96 3.40 11.50 -15.04
CA TYR A 96 2.10 10.89 -14.76
C TYR A 96 0.97 11.72 -15.35
N TRP A 97 0.98 13.03 -15.11
CA TRP A 97 0.00 13.96 -15.67
C TRP A 97 0.01 13.92 -17.19
N ARG A 98 1.20 13.98 -17.81
CA ARG A 98 1.35 13.85 -19.27
C ARG A 98 0.76 12.55 -19.82
N ARG A 99 1.06 11.41 -19.17
CA ARG A 99 0.70 10.07 -19.67
C ARG A 99 -0.79 9.80 -19.61
N TRP A 100 -1.46 10.26 -18.55
CA TRP A 100 -2.81 9.78 -18.21
C TRP A 100 -3.89 10.85 -18.34
N THR A 101 -3.54 12.13 -18.25
CA THR A 101 -4.52 13.24 -18.24
C THR A 101 -4.49 14.07 -19.52
N THR A 102 -5.51 14.89 -19.76
CA THR A 102 -5.56 15.87 -20.86
C THR A 102 -4.63 17.07 -20.67
N ALA A 103 -3.85 17.15 -19.59
CA ALA A 103 -2.95 18.26 -19.34
C ALA A 103 -1.87 18.41 -20.44
N GLU A 104 -1.71 19.63 -20.93
CA GLU A 104 -0.72 20.00 -21.96
C GLU A 104 0.43 20.82 -21.38
N ARG A 105 0.10 21.70 -20.44
CA ARG A 105 1.04 22.61 -19.76
C ARG A 105 0.82 22.58 -18.25
N VAL A 106 1.86 22.96 -17.54
CA VAL A 106 1.88 23.14 -16.09
C VAL A 106 2.26 24.58 -15.80
N ARG A 107 1.65 25.20 -14.80
CA ARG A 107 2.08 26.50 -14.27
C ARG A 107 2.50 26.32 -12.84
N LEU A 108 3.69 26.81 -12.52
CA LEU A 108 4.11 27.03 -11.15
C LEU A 108 3.79 28.49 -10.78
N ARG A 109 3.08 28.68 -9.67
CA ARG A 109 2.85 29.99 -9.05
C ARG A 109 3.44 29.96 -7.64
N VAL A 110 4.38 30.84 -7.33
CA VAL A 110 5.05 30.94 -6.01
C VAL A 110 4.95 32.36 -5.49
N ALA A 111 4.35 32.55 -4.30
CA ALA A 111 4.30 33.83 -3.60
C ALA A 111 5.37 33.87 -2.51
N VAL A 112 6.29 34.84 -2.59
CA VAL A 112 7.42 34.96 -1.67
C VAL A 112 7.48 36.37 -1.07
N GLU A 113 7.58 36.44 0.25
CA GLU A 113 7.87 37.68 0.98
C GLU A 113 9.38 37.78 1.25
N GLY A 114 9.94 38.98 1.12
CA GLY A 114 11.37 39.25 1.35
C GLY A 114 12.27 39.02 0.13
N GLU A 115 13.55 39.36 0.31
CA GLU A 115 14.58 39.19 -0.71
C GLU A 115 14.92 37.71 -0.88
N ALA A 116 14.62 37.14 -2.04
CA ALA A 116 14.92 35.74 -2.33
C ALA A 116 15.16 35.47 -3.82
N THR A 117 15.70 34.29 -4.12
CA THR A 117 15.80 33.75 -5.47
C THR A 117 15.02 32.45 -5.58
N VAL A 118 14.07 32.40 -6.51
CA VAL A 118 13.31 31.19 -6.88
C VAL A 118 13.98 30.52 -8.06
N LEU A 119 14.30 29.23 -7.95
CA LEU A 119 14.96 28.42 -8.97
C LEU A 119 14.04 27.27 -9.36
N VAL A 120 13.73 27.11 -10.65
CA VAL A 120 12.82 26.07 -11.15
C VAL A 120 13.62 24.99 -11.88
N TYR A 121 13.31 23.73 -11.58
CA TYR A 121 14.02 22.58 -12.10
C TYR A 121 13.07 21.55 -12.69
N ARG A 122 13.60 20.74 -13.60
CA ARG A 122 13.02 19.45 -13.98
C ARG A 122 14.03 18.33 -13.85
N SER A 123 13.53 17.11 -13.87
CA SER A 123 14.33 15.90 -14.10
C SER A 123 13.93 15.21 -15.40
N ASN A 124 14.86 14.43 -15.96
CA ASN A 124 14.53 13.39 -16.94
C ASN A 124 14.25 12.05 -16.23
N ALA A 125 13.89 11.01 -16.97
CA ALA A 125 13.62 9.67 -16.42
C ALA A 125 14.81 9.00 -15.71
N ARG A 126 16.05 9.50 -15.91
CA ARG A 126 17.27 9.02 -15.23
C ARG A 126 17.58 9.80 -13.94
N GLY A 127 16.70 10.71 -13.53
CA GLY A 127 16.94 11.57 -12.37
C GLY A 127 17.94 12.70 -12.58
N SER A 128 18.40 12.98 -13.82
CA SER A 128 19.29 14.12 -14.06
C SER A 128 18.52 15.44 -13.87
N SER A 129 18.95 16.26 -12.92
CA SER A 129 18.37 17.58 -12.66
C SER A 129 18.83 18.62 -13.69
N ILE A 130 17.88 19.40 -14.21
CA ILE A 130 18.08 20.46 -15.19
C ILE A 130 17.40 21.72 -14.66
N ARG A 131 18.18 22.79 -14.44
CA ARG A 131 17.64 24.11 -14.06
C ARG A 131 17.04 24.80 -15.30
N LEU A 132 15.83 25.30 -15.18
CA LEU A 132 15.08 25.94 -16.26
C LEU A 132 15.01 27.45 -16.11
N HIS A 133 14.61 27.92 -14.92
CA HIS A 133 14.38 29.35 -14.68
C HIS A 133 15.01 29.80 -13.36
N ARG A 134 15.25 31.11 -13.28
CA ARG A 134 15.70 31.83 -12.09
C ARG A 134 14.96 33.16 -12.02
N PHE A 135 14.33 33.41 -10.87
CA PHE A 135 13.63 34.66 -10.58
C PHE A 135 14.16 35.24 -9.26
N THR A 136 14.18 36.57 -9.13
CA THR A 136 14.56 37.26 -7.89
C THR A 136 13.36 38.05 -7.38
N THR A 137 13.07 37.95 -6.10
CA THR A 137 11.98 38.63 -5.39
C THR A 137 12.55 39.61 -4.37
N GLY A 138 11.78 40.64 -4.02
CA GLY A 138 12.22 41.70 -3.09
C GLY A 138 13.28 42.62 -3.70
N ALA A 139 12.91 43.86 -4.05
CA ALA A 139 13.90 44.92 -4.30
C ALA A 139 14.26 45.58 -2.96
N PRO A 140 15.50 46.06 -2.75
CA PRO A 140 15.84 46.81 -1.54
C PRO A 140 15.03 48.12 -1.51
N SER A 141 13.98 48.19 -0.69
CA SER A 141 13.38 49.47 -0.32
C SER A 141 14.31 50.14 0.67
N ALA A 142 15.11 51.11 0.20
CA ALA A 142 16.07 51.84 1.02
C ALA A 142 15.44 52.66 2.16
N ASN A 143 14.11 52.79 2.19
CA ASN A 143 13.42 53.78 3.02
C ASN A 143 12.50 53.21 4.12
N HIS A 144 12.16 51.92 4.13
CA HIS A 144 11.30 51.34 5.18
C HIS A 144 11.64 49.85 5.49
N PRO A 145 12.54 49.58 6.45
CA PRO A 145 12.96 48.21 6.81
C PRO A 145 11.99 47.43 7.71
N SER A 146 10.90 48.04 8.18
CA SER A 146 10.07 47.51 9.27
C SER A 146 8.63 47.13 8.90
N GLU A 147 8.26 47.19 7.61
CA GLU A 147 6.93 46.76 7.14
C GLU A 147 7.02 45.39 6.47
N ARG A 148 6.09 44.48 6.82
CA ARG A 148 5.89 43.22 6.09
C ARG A 148 5.71 43.56 4.62
N THR A 149 6.66 43.14 3.79
CA THR A 149 6.58 43.38 2.34
C THR A 149 5.48 42.51 1.76
N GLU A 150 4.61 43.06 0.92
CA GLU A 150 3.62 42.25 0.21
C GLU A 150 4.30 41.12 -0.58
N PRO A 151 3.73 39.89 -0.61
CA PRO A 151 4.31 38.78 -1.35
C PRO A 151 4.49 39.11 -2.84
N THR A 152 5.70 38.91 -3.36
CA THR A 152 5.96 38.93 -4.80
C THR A 152 5.57 37.58 -5.40
N VAL A 153 4.70 37.59 -6.41
CA VAL A 153 4.27 36.37 -7.10
C VAL A 153 5.14 36.12 -8.34
N VAL A 154 5.74 34.94 -8.39
CA VAL A 154 6.46 34.39 -9.55
C VAL A 154 5.57 33.37 -10.24
N GLU A 155 5.31 33.56 -11.53
CA GLU A 155 4.60 32.59 -12.37
C GLU A 155 5.46 32.12 -13.54
N VAL A 156 5.42 30.82 -13.83
CA VAL A 156 6.06 30.25 -15.01
C VAL A 156 5.24 29.11 -15.61
N ASP A 157 5.01 29.19 -16.92
CA ASP A 157 4.42 28.12 -17.72
C ASP A 157 5.51 27.16 -18.19
N LEU A 158 5.25 25.86 -18.04
CA LEU A 158 6.15 24.76 -18.30
C LEU A 158 5.44 23.74 -19.20
N ASP A 159 6.18 23.17 -20.15
CA ASP A 159 5.64 22.18 -21.07
C ASP A 159 5.69 20.76 -20.50
N LEU A 160 4.75 19.88 -20.88
CA LEU A 160 4.80 18.46 -20.51
C LEU A 160 5.51 17.60 -21.57
N VAL A 161 6.06 18.18 -22.63
CA VAL A 161 6.58 17.43 -23.79
C VAL A 161 7.70 16.43 -23.43
N PRO A 162 8.71 16.74 -22.58
CA PRO A 162 9.87 15.89 -22.37
C PRO A 162 9.66 14.76 -21.34
N PHE A 163 8.44 14.52 -20.85
CA PHE A 163 8.17 13.55 -19.77
C PHE A 163 7.51 12.25 -20.26
N VAL A 164 8.03 11.67 -21.35
CA VAL A 164 7.44 10.48 -21.99
C VAL A 164 7.48 9.24 -21.10
N ASP A 165 8.56 9.03 -20.36
CA ASP A 165 8.86 7.82 -19.59
C ASP A 165 9.33 8.13 -18.15
N GLY A 166 9.35 9.41 -17.77
CA GLY A 166 9.71 9.83 -16.42
C GLY A 166 9.98 11.33 -16.30
N GLY A 167 10.18 11.76 -15.06
CA GLY A 167 10.58 13.09 -14.65
C GLY A 167 9.52 13.84 -13.86
N TRP A 168 10.03 14.83 -13.14
CA TRP A 168 9.36 15.68 -12.15
C TRP A 168 9.70 17.14 -12.41
N TYR A 169 8.82 18.03 -11.97
CA TYR A 169 9.12 19.45 -11.76
C TYR A 169 9.24 19.76 -10.27
N TRP A 170 10.12 20.69 -9.91
CA TRP A 170 10.16 21.25 -8.55
C TRP A 170 10.78 22.65 -8.59
N PHE A 171 10.81 23.31 -7.43
CA PHE A 171 11.51 24.58 -7.26
C PHE A 171 12.27 24.62 -5.94
N ASP A 172 13.19 25.56 -5.85
CA ASP A 172 13.96 25.87 -4.67
C ASP A 172 13.87 27.37 -4.39
N ILE A 173 13.95 27.75 -3.11
CA ILE A 173 14.05 29.16 -2.70
C ILE A 173 15.36 29.35 -1.96
N VAL A 174 16.08 30.42 -2.32
CA VAL A 174 17.30 30.86 -1.64
C VAL A 174 17.04 32.23 -1.06
N ALA A 175 17.04 32.36 0.27
CA ALA A 175 16.90 33.66 0.92
C ALA A 175 18.15 34.52 0.71
N GLY A 176 17.97 35.83 0.63
CA GLY A 176 19.03 36.83 0.57
C GLY A 176 19.71 37.04 1.93
N GLY A 177 20.12 38.28 2.22
CA GLY A 177 20.76 38.63 3.49
C GLY A 177 19.82 38.63 4.70
N GLN A 178 18.50 38.62 4.46
CA GLN A 178 17.44 38.59 5.48
C GLN A 178 16.58 37.32 5.30
N PRO A 179 15.75 36.95 6.29
CA PRO A 179 14.82 35.84 6.14
C PRO A 179 13.83 36.13 5.01
N ALA A 180 13.41 35.08 4.30
CA ALA A 180 12.33 35.14 3.34
C ALA A 180 11.20 34.21 3.80
N VAL A 181 9.98 34.42 3.29
CA VAL A 181 8.84 33.55 3.59
C VAL A 181 8.22 33.08 2.29
N LEU A 182 8.10 31.76 2.13
CA LEU A 182 7.15 31.19 1.18
C LEU A 182 5.76 31.42 1.75
N ALA A 183 4.98 32.32 1.15
CA ALA A 183 3.60 32.57 1.56
C ALA A 183 2.66 31.47 1.04
N SER A 184 2.86 31.04 -0.21
CA SER A 184 2.17 29.90 -0.82
C SER A 184 2.84 29.48 -2.13
N ALA A 185 2.62 28.23 -2.56
CA ALA A 185 2.96 27.80 -3.91
C ALA A 185 1.96 26.76 -4.44
N GLU A 186 1.71 26.83 -5.74
CA GLU A 186 0.70 26.04 -6.43
C GLU A 186 1.20 25.53 -7.78
N TRP A 187 0.84 24.29 -8.09
CA TRP A 187 0.96 23.68 -9.41
C TRP A 187 -0.41 23.68 -10.07
N LEU A 188 -0.55 24.39 -11.18
CA LEU A 188 -1.75 24.38 -12.01
C LEU A 188 -1.47 23.59 -13.29
N ILE A 189 -2.52 23.04 -13.88
CA ILE A 189 -2.48 22.37 -15.19
C ILE A 189 -3.42 23.07 -16.16
N PHE A 190 -3.02 23.12 -17.42
CA PHE A 190 -3.87 23.55 -18.53
C PHE A 190 -4.34 22.32 -19.29
N GLY A 191 -5.64 22.05 -19.28
CA GLY A 191 -6.22 20.90 -19.96
C GLY A 191 -7.74 20.91 -19.91
N GLU A 192 -8.37 19.92 -20.52
CA GLU A 192 -9.83 19.76 -20.54
C GLU A 192 -10.27 18.77 -19.45
N PRO A 193 -11.11 19.17 -18.47
CA PRO A 193 -11.69 18.24 -17.52
C PRO A 193 -12.64 17.26 -18.24
N GLN A 194 -12.44 15.97 -18.00
CA GLN A 194 -13.22 14.88 -18.60
C GLN A 194 -14.39 14.46 -17.71
N ARG A 195 -14.33 14.76 -16.40
CA ARG A 195 -15.28 14.33 -15.36
C ARG A 195 -15.45 15.44 -14.31
N GLU A 196 -16.62 15.48 -13.66
CA GLU A 196 -16.80 16.33 -12.49
C GLU A 196 -16.00 15.80 -11.30
N ALA A 197 -15.40 16.70 -10.52
CA ALA A 197 -14.67 16.36 -9.32
C ALA A 197 -15.62 16.13 -8.11
N ARG A 198 -16.54 15.16 -8.24
CA ARG A 198 -17.50 14.75 -7.20
C ARG A 198 -17.13 13.41 -6.59
N LEU A 199 -16.95 13.37 -5.27
CA LEU A 199 -16.35 12.29 -4.52
C LEU A 199 -17.28 11.76 -3.44
N SER A 200 -17.36 10.44 -3.32
CA SER A 200 -17.72 9.78 -2.07
C SER A 200 -16.50 9.07 -1.48
N ILE A 201 -16.45 8.90 -0.16
CA ILE A 201 -15.39 8.15 0.54
C ILE A 201 -16.06 7.05 1.35
N GLY A 202 -15.58 5.81 1.25
CA GLY A 202 -16.01 4.67 2.06
C GLY A 202 -14.89 4.20 2.98
N VAL A 203 -15.10 4.34 4.29
CA VAL A 203 -14.19 3.86 5.34
C VAL A 203 -14.72 2.54 5.88
N THR A 204 -13.92 1.48 5.79
CA THR A 204 -14.28 0.16 6.35
C THR A 204 -13.64 -0.01 7.71
N THR A 205 -14.41 -0.39 8.74
CA THR A 205 -13.85 -0.55 10.08
C THR A 205 -14.34 -1.78 10.84
N VAL A 206 -13.45 -2.34 11.67
CA VAL A 206 -13.78 -3.37 12.68
C VAL A 206 -13.06 -3.02 13.98
N ASN A 207 -13.80 -2.53 14.97
CA ASN A 207 -13.28 -2.25 16.32
C ASN A 207 -12.07 -1.29 16.37
N LYS A 208 -12.03 -0.27 15.49
CA LYS A 208 -11.03 0.81 15.55
C LYS A 208 -11.67 2.21 15.70
N PRO A 209 -12.56 2.41 16.68
CA PRO A 209 -13.36 3.65 16.79
C PRO A 209 -12.53 4.94 16.87
N GLU A 210 -11.38 4.91 17.56
CA GLU A 210 -10.52 6.10 17.68
C GLU A 210 -9.88 6.51 16.35
N TYR A 211 -9.45 5.54 15.52
CA TYR A 211 -8.90 5.86 14.21
C TYR A 211 -9.97 6.45 13.28
N VAL A 212 -11.17 5.87 13.28
CA VAL A 212 -12.31 6.38 12.50
C VAL A 212 -12.67 7.80 12.94
N ARG A 213 -12.71 8.08 14.24
CA ARG A 213 -12.93 9.44 14.76
C ARG A 213 -11.88 10.43 14.23
N LYS A 214 -10.60 10.04 14.18
CA LYS A 214 -9.52 10.89 13.62
C LYS A 214 -9.70 11.13 12.13
N ILE A 215 -10.08 10.11 11.34
CA ILE A 215 -10.39 10.27 9.91
C ILE A 215 -11.56 11.24 9.71
N VAL A 216 -12.64 11.06 10.47
CA VAL A 216 -13.81 11.94 10.44
C VAL A 216 -13.41 13.39 10.75
N ALA A 217 -12.62 13.61 11.81
CA ALA A 217 -12.13 14.94 12.17
C ALA A 217 -11.22 15.56 11.08
N ALA A 218 -10.33 14.75 10.48
CA ALA A 218 -9.43 15.21 9.43
C ALA A 218 -10.19 15.62 8.16
N ILE A 219 -11.21 14.85 7.76
CA ILE A 219 -12.08 15.20 6.61
C ILE A 219 -12.97 16.40 6.96
N ALA A 220 -13.50 16.47 8.19
CA ALA A 220 -14.33 17.58 8.66
C ALA A 220 -13.57 18.93 8.61
N GLY A 221 -12.29 18.93 9.02
CA GLY A 221 -11.42 20.11 9.01
C GLY A 221 -10.82 20.47 7.64
N ALA A 222 -10.86 19.54 6.67
CA ALA A 222 -10.32 19.76 5.33
C ALA A 222 -11.38 20.34 4.39
N HIS A 223 -11.59 21.66 4.46
CA HIS A 223 -12.59 22.38 3.65
C HIS A 223 -12.54 22.02 2.15
N GLU A 224 -11.36 21.84 1.58
CA GLU A 224 -11.19 21.55 0.16
C GLU A 224 -11.58 20.12 -0.23
N VAL A 225 -11.32 19.16 0.66
CA VAL A 225 -11.88 17.81 0.49
C VAL A 225 -13.40 17.89 0.52
N ARG A 226 -13.95 18.67 1.45
CA ARG A 226 -15.41 18.84 1.61
C ARG A 226 -16.10 19.50 0.43
N GLN A 227 -15.42 20.37 -0.32
CA GLN A 227 -15.94 20.96 -1.57
C GLN A 227 -16.20 19.91 -2.65
N HIS A 228 -15.43 18.81 -2.64
CA HIS A 228 -15.59 17.70 -3.57
C HIS A 228 -16.47 16.57 -3.02
N LEU A 229 -16.71 16.54 -1.70
CA LEU A 229 -17.36 15.42 -1.00
C LEU A 229 -18.89 15.48 -1.08
N ASP A 230 -19.52 14.47 -1.67
CA ASP A 230 -20.97 14.24 -1.55
C ASP A 230 -21.32 13.47 -0.27
N LYS A 231 -20.53 12.42 0.03
CA LYS A 231 -20.76 11.56 1.19
C LYS A 231 -19.47 10.87 1.69
N LEU A 232 -19.31 10.85 3.00
CA LEU A 232 -18.42 9.98 3.76
C LEU A 232 -19.26 8.86 4.38
N TYR A 233 -19.06 7.64 3.90
CA TYR A 233 -19.65 6.44 4.46
C TYR A 233 -18.69 5.80 5.45
N ILE A 234 -19.13 5.57 6.67
CA ILE A 234 -18.42 4.76 7.66
C ILE A 234 -19.13 3.41 7.74
N VAL A 235 -18.50 2.36 7.25
CA VAL A 235 -19.03 1.00 7.27
C VAL A 235 -18.48 0.28 8.50
N ASP A 236 -19.24 0.35 9.59
CA ASP A 236 -18.92 -0.26 10.88
C ASP A 236 -19.34 -1.73 10.90
N GLN A 237 -18.34 -2.60 10.93
CA GLN A 237 -18.48 -4.06 11.00
C GLN A 237 -18.07 -4.61 12.37
N GLY A 238 -17.83 -3.71 13.34
CA GLY A 238 -17.34 -4.01 14.67
C GLY A 238 -18.45 -4.30 15.68
N THR A 239 -18.00 -4.68 16.87
CA THR A 239 -18.80 -4.74 18.10
C THR A 239 -18.64 -3.50 18.96
N GLN A 240 -17.65 -2.65 18.66
CA GLN A 240 -17.45 -1.34 19.28
C GLN A 240 -17.97 -0.27 18.33
N ALA A 241 -19.14 0.28 18.62
CA ALA A 241 -19.76 1.26 17.75
C ALA A 241 -18.90 2.53 17.66
N VAL A 242 -18.56 2.94 16.44
CA VAL A 242 -17.74 4.16 16.20
C VAL A 242 -18.38 5.42 16.78
N GLN A 243 -19.71 5.46 16.83
CA GLN A 243 -20.48 6.59 17.36
C GLN A 243 -20.39 6.72 18.88
N GLU A 244 -19.96 5.67 19.59
CA GLU A 244 -19.76 5.68 21.03
C GLU A 244 -18.35 6.16 21.42
N GLN A 245 -17.48 6.44 20.45
CA GLN A 245 -16.12 6.92 20.71
C GLN A 245 -16.15 8.32 21.36
N PRO A 246 -15.42 8.54 22.47
CA PRO A 246 -15.25 9.87 23.03
C PRO A 246 -14.78 10.89 21.99
N GLY A 247 -15.51 12.01 21.88
CA GLY A 247 -15.22 13.07 20.90
C GLY A 247 -15.78 12.80 19.50
N TRP A 248 -16.59 11.76 19.29
CA TRP A 248 -17.29 11.49 18.03
C TRP A 248 -18.17 12.66 17.58
N ASP A 249 -19.09 13.11 18.44
CA ASP A 249 -20.07 14.15 18.07
C ASP A 249 -19.38 15.44 17.59
N ALA A 250 -18.32 15.87 18.27
CA ALA A 250 -17.55 17.05 17.88
C ALA A 250 -16.81 16.88 16.54
N ALA A 251 -16.36 15.66 16.22
CA ALA A 251 -15.73 15.36 14.94
C ALA A 251 -16.75 15.26 13.79
N ALA A 252 -17.93 14.71 14.08
CA ALA A 252 -18.98 14.40 13.11
C ALA A 252 -19.87 15.61 12.77
N GLU A 253 -20.16 16.47 13.75
CA GLU A 253 -21.08 17.61 13.62
C GLU A 253 -20.78 18.50 12.40
N PRO A 254 -19.52 18.88 12.10
CA PRO A 254 -19.24 19.73 10.95
C PRO A 254 -19.64 19.10 9.62
N LEU A 255 -19.58 17.76 9.48
CA LEU A 255 -19.91 17.07 8.24
C LEU A 255 -21.42 17.06 7.97
N GLY A 256 -22.26 17.13 9.00
CA GLY A 256 -23.71 17.16 8.87
C GLY A 256 -24.23 16.04 7.94
N THR A 257 -24.95 16.43 6.89
CA THR A 257 -25.53 15.50 5.92
C THR A 257 -24.49 14.81 5.02
N GLN A 258 -23.24 15.25 5.02
CA GLN A 258 -22.15 14.59 4.28
C GLN A 258 -21.67 13.31 4.98
N LEU A 259 -22.03 13.03 6.24
CA LEU A 259 -21.64 11.81 6.95
C LEU A 259 -22.78 10.80 7.02
N ARG A 260 -22.48 9.52 6.77
CA ARG A 260 -23.41 8.40 7.01
C ARG A 260 -22.66 7.24 7.66
N VAL A 261 -23.09 6.81 8.85
CA VAL A 261 -22.62 5.58 9.49
C VAL A 261 -23.55 4.44 9.11
N ILE A 262 -22.98 3.28 8.79
CA ILE A 262 -23.66 2.06 8.37
C ILE A 262 -23.13 0.93 9.22
N THR A 263 -23.99 0.32 10.03
CA THR A 263 -23.65 -0.89 10.79
C THR A 263 -24.03 -2.12 9.97
N GLN A 264 -23.12 -3.09 9.87
CA GLN A 264 -23.39 -4.37 9.22
C GLN A 264 -22.62 -5.52 9.88
N ALA A 265 -22.90 -6.77 9.48
CA ALA A 265 -22.13 -7.93 9.92
C ALA A 265 -20.66 -7.84 9.45
N ASN A 266 -19.76 -8.57 10.12
CA ASN A 266 -18.37 -8.64 9.69
C ASN A 266 -18.20 -9.50 8.43
N LEU A 267 -18.06 -8.84 7.29
CA LEU A 267 -17.84 -9.42 5.97
C LEU A 267 -16.40 -9.18 5.47
N GLY A 268 -15.49 -8.80 6.39
CA GLY A 268 -14.10 -8.49 6.10
C GLY A 268 -13.90 -7.17 5.33
N GLY A 269 -12.68 -6.94 4.85
CA GLY A 269 -12.34 -5.80 4.01
C GLY A 269 -13.20 -5.76 2.74
N SER A 270 -13.27 -6.88 2.01
CA SER A 270 -14.02 -6.95 0.74
C SER A 270 -15.49 -6.54 0.89
N GLY A 271 -16.14 -6.97 1.99
CA GLY A 271 -17.53 -6.63 2.26
C GLY A 271 -17.74 -5.18 2.72
N GLY A 272 -16.83 -4.64 3.52
CA GLY A 272 -16.90 -3.22 3.92
C GLY A 272 -16.66 -2.28 2.74
N PHE A 273 -15.64 -2.55 1.93
CA PHE A 273 -15.34 -1.77 0.73
C PHE A 273 -16.47 -1.85 -0.29
N SER A 274 -17.01 -3.05 -0.52
CA SER A 274 -18.17 -3.24 -1.40
C SER A 274 -19.41 -2.51 -0.89
N ARG A 275 -19.62 -2.40 0.42
CA ARG A 275 -20.73 -1.62 0.97
C ARG A 275 -20.60 -0.14 0.63
N GLY A 276 -19.42 0.45 0.79
CA GLY A 276 -19.15 1.85 0.40
C GLY A 276 -19.41 2.08 -1.10
N MET A 277 -18.93 1.16 -1.95
CA MET A 277 -19.16 1.22 -3.40
C MET A 277 -20.64 1.09 -3.75
N TYR A 278 -21.36 0.14 -3.12
CA TYR A 278 -22.79 -0.09 -3.32
C TYR A 278 -23.64 1.15 -2.98
N GLU A 279 -23.36 1.76 -1.83
CA GLU A 279 -24.08 2.95 -1.37
C GLU A 279 -23.83 4.14 -2.31
N THR A 280 -22.62 4.24 -2.86
CA THR A 280 -22.26 5.26 -3.86
C THR A 280 -23.02 5.05 -5.16
N LEU A 281 -23.07 3.82 -5.67
CA LEU A 281 -23.84 3.47 -6.87
C LEU A 281 -25.33 3.77 -6.69
N THR A 282 -25.86 3.44 -5.52
CA THR A 282 -27.28 3.64 -5.16
C THR A 282 -27.62 5.13 -5.04
N ALA A 283 -26.75 5.93 -4.43
CA ALA A 283 -26.96 7.36 -4.27
C ALA A 283 -26.90 8.13 -5.60
N GLY A 284 -26.05 7.69 -6.54
CA GLY A 284 -25.98 8.24 -7.90
C GLY A 284 -25.47 9.69 -8.01
N SER A 285 -24.98 10.28 -6.92
CA SER A 285 -24.55 11.70 -6.87
C SER A 285 -23.07 11.93 -7.15
N SER A 286 -22.23 10.90 -7.01
CA SER A 286 -20.76 11.00 -7.11
C SER A 286 -20.23 10.50 -8.45
N THR A 287 -19.12 11.07 -8.88
CA THR A 287 -18.38 10.62 -10.08
C THR A 287 -17.28 9.62 -9.71
N PHE A 288 -16.74 9.74 -8.50
CA PHE A 288 -15.70 8.89 -7.95
C PHE A 288 -16.10 8.34 -6.58
N HIS A 289 -15.64 7.12 -6.29
CA HIS A 289 -15.67 6.51 -4.96
C HIS A 289 -14.24 6.28 -4.49
N MET A 290 -13.86 6.81 -3.34
CA MET A 290 -12.60 6.49 -2.69
C MET A 290 -12.81 5.43 -1.63
N VAL A 291 -12.16 4.30 -1.82
CA VAL A 291 -11.97 3.28 -0.79
C VAL A 291 -10.89 3.78 0.15
N LEU A 292 -11.14 3.72 1.47
CA LEU A 292 -10.21 4.12 2.52
C LEU A 292 -10.23 3.09 3.66
N ASP A 293 -9.06 2.71 4.17
CA ASP A 293 -8.97 1.85 5.36
C ASP A 293 -9.20 2.67 6.64
N ASP A 294 -9.43 2.01 7.78
CA ASP A 294 -9.68 2.69 9.05
C ASP A 294 -8.40 3.06 9.81
N ASP A 295 -7.32 2.29 9.75
CA ASP A 295 -6.06 2.54 10.46
C ASP A 295 -5.00 3.29 9.64
N VAL A 296 -5.46 4.33 8.95
CA VAL A 296 -4.60 5.27 8.23
C VAL A 296 -4.50 6.62 8.94
N SER A 297 -3.37 7.29 8.76
CA SER A 297 -3.29 8.75 8.84
C SER A 297 -3.32 9.33 7.42
N ILE A 298 -4.16 10.34 7.21
CA ILE A 298 -4.40 10.94 5.90
C ILE A 298 -3.70 12.29 5.76
N GLU A 299 -3.05 12.52 4.62
CA GLU A 299 -2.74 13.87 4.14
C GLU A 299 -3.93 14.34 3.28
N PRO A 300 -4.78 15.30 3.74
CA PRO A 300 -5.98 15.67 3.00
C PRO A 300 -5.72 16.17 1.58
N GLU A 301 -4.58 16.82 1.34
CA GLU A 301 -4.18 17.26 0.00
C GLU A 301 -3.97 16.04 -0.94
N SER A 302 -3.61 14.86 -0.43
CA SER A 302 -3.52 13.62 -1.22
C SER A 302 -4.87 13.21 -1.82
N ILE A 303 -5.98 13.41 -1.11
CA ILE A 303 -7.34 13.12 -1.60
C ILE A 303 -7.69 14.09 -2.74
N VAL A 304 -7.42 15.38 -2.51
CA VAL A 304 -7.70 16.44 -3.47
C VAL A 304 -6.88 16.24 -4.76
N ARG A 305 -5.60 15.87 -4.64
CA ARG A 305 -4.73 15.51 -5.78
C ARG A 305 -5.28 14.34 -6.59
N ALA A 306 -5.75 13.29 -5.93
CA ALA A 306 -6.32 12.12 -6.60
C ALA A 306 -7.58 12.48 -7.40
N VAL A 307 -8.51 13.25 -6.80
CA VAL A 307 -9.74 13.69 -7.47
C VAL A 307 -9.44 14.61 -8.66
N ARG A 308 -8.54 15.59 -8.48
CA ARG A 308 -8.13 16.52 -9.56
C ARG A 308 -7.39 15.80 -10.69
N PHE A 309 -6.57 14.81 -10.38
CA PHE A 309 -5.93 14.01 -11.42
C PHE A 309 -6.97 13.18 -12.19
N ALA A 310 -7.88 12.51 -11.48
CA ALA A 310 -8.90 11.66 -12.09
C ALA A 310 -9.91 12.45 -12.93
N SER A 311 -10.23 13.70 -12.55
CA SER A 311 -11.14 14.55 -13.32
C SER A 311 -10.59 14.94 -14.69
N PHE A 312 -9.26 14.97 -14.85
CA PHE A 312 -8.58 15.24 -16.14
C PHE A 312 -8.10 13.96 -16.85
N ALA A 313 -8.30 12.77 -16.26
CA ALA A 313 -7.87 11.51 -16.88
C ALA A 313 -8.60 11.28 -18.21
N ARG A 314 -7.84 10.98 -19.28
CA ARG A 314 -8.36 10.80 -20.66
C ARG A 314 -9.39 9.67 -20.79
N ARG A 315 -9.40 8.75 -19.83
CA ARG A 315 -10.35 7.63 -19.70
C ARG A 315 -10.54 7.33 -18.21
N PRO A 316 -11.63 6.65 -17.80
CA PRO A 316 -11.81 6.26 -16.40
C PRO A 316 -10.58 5.49 -15.94
N THR A 317 -9.94 5.99 -14.88
CA THR A 317 -8.65 5.48 -14.38
C THR A 317 -8.77 5.32 -12.87
N ILE A 318 -8.39 4.14 -12.36
CA ILE A 318 -8.27 3.91 -10.91
C ILE A 318 -7.01 4.64 -10.43
N VAL A 319 -7.14 5.45 -9.38
CA VAL A 319 -6.05 6.27 -8.84
C VAL A 319 -5.76 5.85 -7.40
N GLY A 320 -4.67 5.12 -7.23
CA GLY A 320 -4.14 4.70 -5.94
C GLY A 320 -3.21 5.72 -5.33
N ALA A 321 -3.22 5.79 -4.01
CA ALA A 321 -2.20 6.49 -3.23
C ALA A 321 -1.03 5.55 -2.91
N HIS A 322 0.17 6.10 -2.71
CA HIS A 322 1.24 5.34 -2.07
C HIS A 322 0.98 5.16 -0.56
N MET A 323 1.71 4.23 0.03
CA MET A 323 1.67 3.97 1.47
C MET A 323 3.03 4.22 2.10
N PHE A 324 3.06 5.06 3.13
CA PHE A 324 4.18 5.17 4.06
C PHE A 324 3.91 4.31 5.30
N ASP A 325 4.96 3.80 5.93
CA ASP A 325 4.86 3.10 7.21
C ASP A 325 4.54 4.10 8.34
N ILE A 326 3.48 3.88 9.10
CA ILE A 326 3.12 4.74 10.24
C ILE A 326 4.15 4.72 11.38
N HIS A 327 4.95 3.65 11.50
CA HIS A 327 6.01 3.52 12.51
C HIS A 327 7.37 4.00 12.01
N ASN A 328 7.52 4.17 10.70
CA ASN A 328 8.69 4.75 10.05
C ASN A 328 8.20 5.73 8.96
N PRO A 329 7.77 6.94 9.35
CA PRO A 329 6.89 7.78 8.55
C PRO A 329 7.49 8.29 7.23
N THR A 330 8.80 8.12 7.02
CA THR A 330 9.50 8.48 5.77
C THR A 330 9.83 7.28 4.90
N ALA A 331 9.53 6.06 5.35
CA ALA A 331 9.71 4.82 4.59
C ALA A 331 8.50 4.54 3.70
N LEU A 332 8.70 4.71 2.39
CA LEU A 332 7.75 4.36 1.36
C LEU A 332 7.71 2.83 1.20
N HIS A 333 6.53 2.23 1.35
CA HIS A 333 6.36 0.78 1.20
C HIS A 333 6.74 0.30 -0.20
N SER A 334 6.12 0.88 -1.24
CA SER A 334 6.44 0.63 -2.64
C SER A 334 5.97 1.82 -3.48
N PHE A 335 6.71 2.14 -4.54
CA PHE A 335 6.33 3.16 -5.53
C PHE A 335 5.41 2.59 -6.63
N GLY A 336 5.15 1.29 -6.62
CA GLY A 336 4.26 0.64 -7.56
C GLY A 336 4.40 -0.87 -7.57
N GLU A 337 3.27 -1.56 -7.65
CA GLU A 337 3.18 -3.02 -7.53
C GLU A 337 2.52 -3.65 -8.75
N GLU A 338 2.87 -4.91 -9.01
CA GLU A 338 2.24 -5.75 -10.02
C GLU A 338 2.11 -7.19 -9.53
N VAL A 339 1.29 -7.99 -10.22
CA VAL A 339 1.28 -9.44 -10.03
C VAL A 339 2.12 -10.06 -11.12
N ASP A 340 3.16 -10.80 -10.72
CA ASP A 340 4.03 -11.53 -11.65
C ASP A 340 3.16 -12.55 -12.43
N PRO A 341 3.09 -12.45 -13.77
CA PRO A 341 2.16 -13.26 -14.57
C PRO A 341 2.54 -14.75 -14.62
N VAL A 342 3.74 -15.11 -14.19
CA VAL A 342 4.23 -16.50 -14.17
C VAL A 342 4.22 -17.07 -12.75
N LYS A 343 4.69 -16.30 -11.76
CA LYS A 343 4.72 -16.73 -10.35
C LYS A 343 3.36 -16.63 -9.69
N TRP A 344 2.52 -15.72 -10.17
CA TRP A 344 1.23 -15.35 -9.60
C TRP A 344 1.33 -14.86 -8.16
N THR A 345 2.31 -14.01 -7.91
CA THR A 345 2.54 -13.37 -6.60
C THR A 345 2.61 -11.86 -6.83
N PHE A 346 2.05 -11.08 -5.91
CA PHE A 346 2.24 -9.64 -5.88
C PHE A 346 3.68 -9.26 -5.48
N GLY A 347 4.07 -8.04 -5.82
CA GLY A 347 5.31 -7.41 -5.38
C GLY A 347 5.63 -6.16 -6.21
N ALA A 348 6.72 -5.49 -5.86
CA ALA A 348 7.19 -4.32 -6.59
C ALA A 348 7.37 -4.55 -8.09
N VAL A 349 6.96 -3.56 -8.88
CA VAL A 349 7.25 -3.49 -10.32
C VAL A 349 8.76 -3.53 -10.53
N ARG A 350 9.22 -4.19 -11.60
CA ARG A 350 10.65 -4.30 -11.91
C ARG A 350 11.39 -2.95 -11.84
N GLY A 351 12.37 -2.85 -10.94
CA GLY A 351 13.20 -1.67 -10.75
C GLY A 351 12.65 -0.66 -9.73
N VAL A 352 11.55 -0.98 -9.05
CA VAL A 352 11.10 -0.30 -7.84
C VAL A 352 11.73 -1.00 -6.63
N HIS A 353 12.12 -0.21 -5.63
CA HIS A 353 12.61 -0.72 -4.35
C HIS A 353 11.51 -0.58 -3.31
N GLU A 354 11.32 -1.61 -2.51
CA GLU A 354 10.40 -1.62 -1.38
C GLU A 354 11.08 -0.99 -0.15
N GLU A 355 10.28 -0.44 0.76
CA GLU A 355 10.73 0.13 2.04
C GLU A 355 11.79 1.25 1.90
N HIS A 356 11.67 2.07 0.86
CA HIS A 356 12.63 3.15 0.58
C HIS A 356 12.41 4.34 1.51
N ASN A 357 13.42 4.66 2.33
CA ASN A 357 13.34 5.79 3.25
C ASN A 357 13.82 7.11 2.61
N LEU A 358 12.88 8.03 2.43
CA LEU A 358 13.10 9.33 1.78
C LEU A 358 13.83 10.36 2.65
N ALA A 359 13.90 10.16 3.98
CA ALA A 359 14.73 11.00 4.83
C ALA A 359 16.23 10.78 4.56
N PHE A 360 16.62 9.53 4.30
CA PHE A 360 18.01 9.16 3.99
C PHE A 360 18.38 9.43 2.53
N ALA A 361 17.51 9.09 1.59
CA ALA A 361 17.72 9.32 0.16
C ALA A 361 16.46 9.93 -0.45
N GLY A 362 16.44 11.27 -0.53
CA GLY A 362 15.30 12.04 -1.01
C GLY A 362 15.13 11.94 -2.53
N LEU A 363 14.18 12.70 -3.09
CA LEU A 363 13.86 12.63 -4.52
C LEU A 363 15.11 12.94 -5.36
N ARG A 364 15.87 13.98 -5.01
CA ARG A 364 17.06 14.41 -5.76
C ARG A 364 18.21 13.40 -5.73
N GLU A 365 18.22 12.46 -4.80
CA GLU A 365 19.27 11.46 -4.61
C GLU A 365 18.90 10.09 -5.17
N THR A 366 17.65 9.92 -5.62
CA THR A 366 17.06 8.61 -5.93
C THR A 366 16.60 8.53 -7.38
N PRO A 367 17.51 8.25 -8.35
CA PRO A 367 17.21 8.22 -9.77
C PRO A 367 15.99 7.39 -10.18
N TRP A 368 15.78 6.22 -9.57
CA TRP A 368 14.71 5.30 -9.97
C TRP A 368 13.30 5.86 -9.68
N LEU A 369 13.15 6.81 -8.74
CA LEU A 369 11.90 7.54 -8.49
C LEU A 369 11.54 8.52 -9.62
N HIS A 370 12.48 8.81 -10.53
CA HIS A 370 12.22 9.69 -11.66
C HIS A 370 11.67 8.95 -12.88
N ARG A 371 11.68 7.61 -12.91
CA ARG A 371 11.01 6.84 -13.95
C ARG A 371 9.50 6.80 -13.67
N ARG A 372 8.66 6.95 -14.69
CA ARG A 372 7.24 6.65 -14.53
C ARG A 372 7.10 5.15 -14.30
N VAL A 373 6.43 4.77 -13.22
CA VAL A 373 6.10 3.38 -12.90
C VAL A 373 4.64 3.14 -13.26
N ASP A 374 4.43 2.28 -14.27
CA ASP A 374 3.11 1.77 -14.61
C ASP A 374 2.83 0.54 -13.73
N VAL A 375 1.68 0.50 -13.06
CA VAL A 375 1.35 -0.51 -12.04
C VAL A 375 0.34 -1.54 -12.54
N GLY A 376 0.34 -2.72 -11.92
CA GLY A 376 -0.66 -3.76 -12.15
C GLY A 376 -1.92 -3.57 -11.28
N TYR A 377 -1.74 -3.04 -10.07
CA TYR A 377 -2.81 -2.74 -9.12
C TYR A 377 -2.37 -1.67 -8.11
N THR A 378 -3.28 -1.29 -7.22
CA THR A 378 -3.00 -0.48 -6.03
C THR A 378 -3.76 -1.03 -4.84
N GLY A 379 -3.17 -0.94 -3.65
CA GLY A 379 -3.84 -1.33 -2.42
C GLY A 379 -5.02 -0.43 -2.07
N TRP A 380 -5.96 -0.98 -1.31
CA TRP A 380 -7.18 -0.29 -0.86
C TRP A 380 -7.03 0.45 0.48
N TRP A 381 -5.80 0.81 0.87
CA TRP A 381 -5.57 1.76 1.97
C TRP A 381 -6.12 3.16 1.65
N MET A 382 -5.97 3.61 0.40
CA MET A 382 -6.60 4.79 -0.18
C MET A 382 -6.60 4.68 -1.71
N CYS A 383 -7.75 4.40 -2.30
CA CYS A 383 -7.88 4.13 -3.73
C CYS A 383 -9.16 4.75 -4.30
N LEU A 384 -9.01 5.64 -5.28
CA LEU A 384 -10.10 6.33 -5.96
C LEU A 384 -10.51 5.59 -7.24
N ILE A 385 -11.76 5.16 -7.30
CA ILE A 385 -12.35 4.36 -8.38
C ILE A 385 -13.46 5.19 -9.05
N PRO A 386 -13.39 5.43 -10.37
CA PRO A 386 -14.50 6.03 -11.11
C PRO A 386 -15.76 5.18 -11.02
N VAL A 387 -16.92 5.81 -10.84
CA VAL A 387 -18.21 5.10 -10.79
C VAL A 387 -18.51 4.33 -12.07
N GLU A 388 -17.99 4.78 -13.22
CA GLU A 388 -18.05 4.06 -14.50
C GLU A 388 -17.39 2.67 -14.38
N VAL A 389 -16.25 2.57 -13.70
CA VAL A 389 -15.55 1.30 -13.48
C VAL A 389 -16.41 0.37 -12.61
N LEU A 390 -16.99 0.88 -11.52
CA LEU A 390 -17.85 0.10 -10.63
C LEU A 390 -19.09 -0.46 -11.35
N ARG A 391 -19.68 0.33 -12.27
CA ARG A 391 -20.83 -0.10 -13.08
C ARG A 391 -20.45 -1.16 -14.10
N GLU A 392 -19.29 -1.03 -14.73
CA GLU A 392 -18.85 -1.93 -15.80
C GLU A 392 -18.31 -3.26 -15.24
N VAL A 393 -17.42 -3.21 -14.24
CA VAL A 393 -16.76 -4.42 -13.76
C VAL A 393 -17.38 -4.99 -12.49
N GLY A 394 -18.18 -4.24 -11.75
CA GLY A 394 -18.75 -4.64 -10.46
C GLY A 394 -17.90 -4.22 -9.25
N LEU A 395 -18.30 -4.73 -8.09
CA LEU A 395 -17.70 -4.45 -6.78
C LEU A 395 -16.50 -5.40 -6.50
N SER A 396 -16.10 -5.54 -5.23
CA SER A 396 -15.06 -6.49 -4.83
C SER A 396 -15.44 -7.94 -5.14
N LEU A 397 -14.42 -8.77 -5.35
CA LEU A 397 -14.57 -10.21 -5.19
C LEU A 397 -14.97 -10.53 -3.72
N PRO A 398 -15.94 -11.42 -3.45
CA PRO A 398 -16.39 -11.74 -2.08
C PRO A 398 -15.42 -12.65 -1.31
N VAL A 399 -14.22 -12.15 -0.99
CA VAL A 399 -13.12 -12.97 -0.45
C VAL A 399 -12.68 -12.67 0.99
N PHE A 400 -13.51 -11.95 1.76
CA PHE A 400 -13.24 -11.47 3.12
C PHE A 400 -12.07 -10.48 3.21
N ILE A 401 -10.83 -10.93 2.93
CA ILE A 401 -9.61 -10.09 2.89
C ILE A 401 -8.62 -10.63 1.85
N LYS A 402 -7.67 -9.78 1.42
CA LYS A 402 -6.54 -10.10 0.53
C LYS A 402 -6.97 -10.44 -0.89
N TRP A 403 -6.16 -9.96 -1.85
CA TRP A 403 -6.32 -10.13 -3.30
C TRP A 403 -7.54 -9.44 -3.93
N ASP A 404 -8.45 -8.88 -3.14
CA ASP A 404 -9.61 -8.14 -3.58
C ASP A 404 -9.24 -6.88 -4.37
N ASP A 405 -8.26 -6.13 -3.88
CA ASP A 405 -7.70 -4.94 -4.52
C ASP A 405 -7.00 -5.25 -5.86
N ALA A 406 -6.10 -6.24 -5.85
CA ALA A 406 -5.35 -6.68 -7.01
C ALA A 406 -6.28 -7.28 -8.09
N GLU A 407 -7.23 -8.13 -7.69
CA GLU A 407 -8.19 -8.71 -8.61
C GLU A 407 -9.11 -7.66 -9.24
N HIS A 408 -9.62 -6.70 -8.46
CA HIS A 408 -10.47 -5.63 -8.99
C HIS A 408 -9.73 -4.80 -10.05
N CYS A 409 -8.46 -4.46 -9.80
CA CYS A 409 -7.62 -3.77 -10.79
C CYS A 409 -7.36 -4.61 -12.04
N MET A 410 -7.16 -5.93 -11.91
CA MET A 410 -7.01 -6.82 -13.07
C MET A 410 -8.29 -6.87 -13.91
N ARG A 411 -9.46 -6.98 -13.26
CA ARG A 411 -10.77 -6.97 -13.91
C ARG A 411 -11.02 -5.63 -14.62
N ALA A 412 -10.73 -4.52 -13.96
CA ALA A 412 -10.79 -3.17 -14.53
C ALA A 412 -9.87 -3.04 -15.77
N ARG A 413 -8.63 -3.55 -15.69
CA ARG A 413 -7.69 -3.55 -16.81
C ARG A 413 -8.18 -4.37 -17.99
N ALA A 414 -8.78 -5.54 -17.75
CA ALA A 414 -9.38 -6.37 -18.80
C ALA A 414 -10.54 -5.64 -19.51
N ALA A 415 -11.29 -4.80 -18.81
CA ALA A 415 -12.32 -3.91 -19.36
C ALA A 415 -11.77 -2.59 -19.95
N GLY A 416 -10.44 -2.40 -19.99
CA GLY A 416 -9.80 -1.24 -20.61
C GLY A 416 -9.57 -0.03 -19.69
N PHE A 417 -9.85 -0.16 -18.39
CA PHE A 417 -9.60 0.86 -17.39
C PHE A 417 -8.22 0.67 -16.73
N PRO A 418 -7.29 1.62 -16.90
CA PRO A 418 -5.97 1.52 -16.27
C PRO A 418 -6.02 1.84 -14.77
N THR A 419 -4.97 1.40 -14.07
CA THR A 419 -4.66 1.79 -12.69
C THR A 419 -3.38 2.61 -12.68
N VAL A 420 -3.35 3.65 -11.83
CA VAL A 420 -2.19 4.51 -11.59
C VAL A 420 -1.98 4.60 -10.09
N SER A 421 -0.75 4.34 -9.63
CA SER A 421 -0.30 4.77 -8.31
C SER A 421 0.26 6.18 -8.44
N LEU A 422 -0.41 7.19 -7.87
CA LEU A 422 -0.12 8.61 -8.12
C LEU A 422 0.92 9.14 -7.12
N PRO A 423 2.14 9.49 -7.56
CA PRO A 423 3.11 10.10 -6.67
C PRO A 423 2.62 11.46 -6.16
N GLY A 424 2.95 11.78 -4.91
CA GLY A 424 2.40 12.94 -4.21
C GLY A 424 0.99 12.72 -3.63
N SER A 425 0.37 11.56 -3.84
CA SER A 425 -0.80 11.12 -3.07
C SER A 425 -0.37 9.95 -2.17
N ALA A 426 -0.53 10.08 -0.85
CA ALA A 426 -0.16 9.02 0.09
C ALA A 426 -1.00 9.04 1.38
N VAL A 427 -0.95 7.91 2.09
CA VAL A 427 -1.37 7.74 3.49
C VAL A 427 -0.24 7.09 4.30
N TRP A 428 -0.29 7.25 5.62
CA TRP A 428 0.50 6.42 6.54
C TRP A 428 -0.37 5.29 7.06
N HIS A 429 0.15 4.08 7.05
CA HIS A 429 -0.58 2.88 7.46
C HIS A 429 0.38 1.92 8.17
N VAL A 430 -0.17 1.02 8.99
CA VAL A 430 0.62 -0.01 9.69
C VAL A 430 1.28 -0.94 8.66
N SER A 431 2.60 -1.03 8.65
CA SER A 431 3.31 -1.95 7.76
C SER A 431 3.17 -3.40 8.21
N TRP A 432 3.37 -4.32 7.26
CA TRP A 432 3.30 -5.76 7.49
C TRP A 432 4.62 -6.36 8.01
N ASN A 433 5.64 -5.53 8.25
CA ASN A 433 7.00 -5.97 8.55
C ASN A 433 7.10 -6.76 9.86
N ASP A 434 6.19 -6.51 10.80
CA ASP A 434 6.15 -7.18 12.09
C ASP A 434 5.05 -8.27 12.20
N LYS A 435 4.29 -8.55 11.13
CA LYS A 435 3.17 -9.52 11.11
C LYS A 435 3.44 -10.68 10.14
N ASP A 436 3.56 -11.91 10.63
CA ASP A 436 3.65 -13.12 9.78
C ASP A 436 2.24 -13.64 9.42
N ASP A 437 1.56 -12.95 8.50
CA ASP A 437 0.20 -13.30 8.03
C ASP A 437 0.18 -14.54 7.10
N LEU A 438 1.34 -15.12 6.79
CA LEU A 438 1.48 -16.31 5.97
C LEU A 438 1.35 -17.62 6.77
N ILE A 439 1.27 -17.54 8.10
CA ILE A 439 1.25 -18.70 8.99
C ILE A 439 0.04 -18.77 9.94
N ASP A 440 -0.70 -17.67 10.09
CA ASP A 440 -1.91 -17.63 10.91
C ASP A 440 -3.16 -17.96 10.08
N TRP A 441 -4.35 -17.61 10.59
CA TRP A 441 -5.62 -17.83 9.90
C TRP A 441 -5.68 -17.14 8.52
N GLN A 442 -4.91 -16.07 8.30
CA GLN A 442 -4.86 -15.36 7.02
C GLN A 442 -4.21 -16.19 5.92
N ALA A 443 -3.42 -17.22 6.27
CA ALA A 443 -2.85 -18.17 5.32
C ALA A 443 -3.94 -18.90 4.49
N TYR A 444 -5.14 -19.07 5.03
CA TYR A 444 -6.32 -19.55 4.29
C TYR A 444 -6.64 -18.62 3.10
N TYR A 445 -6.78 -17.32 3.37
CA TYR A 445 -7.16 -16.32 2.37
C TYR A 445 -6.04 -16.11 1.34
N HIS A 446 -4.79 -16.03 1.79
CA HIS A 446 -3.62 -16.00 0.89
C HIS A 446 -3.60 -17.21 -0.07
N GLN A 447 -3.98 -18.39 0.40
CA GLN A 447 -4.01 -19.60 -0.43
C GLN A 447 -5.19 -19.63 -1.40
N ARG A 448 -6.40 -19.43 -0.87
CA ARG A 448 -7.64 -19.53 -1.65
C ARG A 448 -7.72 -18.42 -2.69
N ASN A 449 -7.52 -17.18 -2.25
CA ASN A 449 -7.78 -16.00 -3.07
C ASN A 449 -6.71 -15.82 -4.17
N LEU A 450 -5.45 -16.20 -3.90
CA LEU A 450 -4.40 -16.29 -4.93
C LEU A 450 -4.82 -17.23 -6.06
N LEU A 451 -5.31 -18.43 -5.71
CA LEU A 451 -5.74 -19.40 -6.71
C LEU A 451 -7.01 -18.95 -7.45
N ILE A 452 -7.97 -18.32 -6.77
CA ILE A 452 -9.16 -17.75 -7.44
C ILE A 452 -8.74 -16.66 -8.43
N SER A 453 -7.91 -15.69 -8.02
CA SER A 453 -7.36 -14.67 -8.92
C SER A 453 -6.63 -15.29 -10.10
N CYS A 454 -5.87 -16.36 -9.87
CA CYS A 454 -5.16 -17.08 -10.93
C CYS A 454 -6.11 -17.76 -11.92
N LEU A 455 -7.13 -18.45 -11.42
CA LEU A 455 -8.17 -19.08 -12.24
C LEU A 455 -8.92 -18.05 -13.10
N LEU A 456 -9.16 -16.85 -12.56
CA LEU A 456 -9.86 -15.78 -13.28
C LEU A 456 -9.00 -15.17 -14.40
N HIS A 457 -7.74 -14.86 -14.11
CA HIS A 457 -6.98 -13.88 -14.92
C HIS A 457 -5.71 -14.42 -15.59
N THR A 458 -5.26 -15.64 -15.28
CA THR A 458 -4.01 -16.15 -15.85
C THR A 458 -4.12 -16.46 -17.33
N THR A 459 -3.04 -16.19 -18.06
CA THR A 459 -2.85 -16.63 -19.45
C THR A 459 -1.89 -17.81 -19.55
N ALA A 460 -1.26 -18.20 -18.44
CA ALA A 460 -0.35 -19.34 -18.40
C ALA A 460 -1.13 -20.66 -18.30
N PRO A 461 -0.70 -21.72 -19.01
CA PRO A 461 -1.35 -23.02 -18.92
C PRO A 461 -1.29 -23.54 -17.47
N GLN A 462 -2.43 -24.04 -16.99
CA GLN A 462 -2.61 -24.55 -15.62
C GLN A 462 -2.10 -23.62 -14.50
N GLY A 463 -2.21 -22.30 -14.68
CA GLY A 463 -1.87 -21.32 -13.64
C GLY A 463 -0.37 -21.05 -13.48
N GLY A 464 0.45 -21.43 -14.47
CA GLY A 464 1.89 -21.17 -14.43
C GLY A 464 2.56 -21.79 -13.20
N GLN A 465 3.15 -20.97 -12.33
CA GLN A 465 3.77 -21.45 -11.10
C GLN A 465 2.87 -21.35 -9.85
N ALA A 466 1.61 -20.92 -9.95
CA ALA A 466 0.73 -20.77 -8.79
C ALA A 466 0.56 -22.09 -8.01
N ILE A 467 0.29 -23.20 -8.72
CA ILE A 467 0.22 -24.54 -8.12
C ILE A 467 1.55 -24.93 -7.46
N ARG A 468 2.67 -24.60 -8.11
CA ARG A 468 4.02 -24.86 -7.57
C ARG A 468 4.26 -24.05 -6.29
N GLN A 469 3.86 -22.78 -6.24
CA GLN A 469 3.97 -21.94 -5.04
C GLN A 469 3.15 -22.52 -3.89
N SER A 470 1.92 -22.96 -4.18
CA SER A 470 1.05 -23.64 -3.22
C SER A 470 1.68 -24.92 -2.64
N ILE A 471 2.26 -25.79 -3.49
CA ILE A 471 2.99 -26.98 -3.05
C ILE A 471 4.22 -26.61 -2.22
N GLN A 472 4.96 -25.56 -2.62
CA GLN A 472 6.12 -25.10 -1.87
C GLN A 472 5.73 -24.58 -0.49
N ALA A 473 4.62 -23.87 -0.35
CA ALA A 473 4.11 -23.43 0.94
C ALA A 473 3.75 -24.63 1.84
N LEU A 474 3.04 -25.63 1.29
CA LEU A 474 2.72 -26.88 1.98
C LEU A 474 3.97 -27.57 2.55
N ILE A 475 5.01 -27.73 1.73
CA ILE A 475 6.28 -28.38 2.13
C ILE A 475 7.02 -27.54 3.17
N LYS A 476 7.17 -26.24 2.93
CA LYS A 476 7.89 -25.33 3.83
C LYS A 476 7.24 -25.30 5.21
N ASN A 477 5.91 -25.18 5.28
CA ASN A 477 5.17 -25.21 6.52
C ASN A 477 5.28 -26.56 7.24
N ALA A 478 5.16 -27.67 6.51
CA ALA A 478 5.31 -29.01 7.08
C ALA A 478 6.72 -29.22 7.68
N TYR A 479 7.76 -28.72 7.00
CA TYR A 479 9.15 -28.82 7.46
C TYR A 479 9.47 -27.86 8.60
N SER A 480 8.73 -26.75 8.68
CA SER A 480 8.75 -25.84 9.81
C SER A 480 7.86 -26.28 10.99
N MET A 481 7.18 -27.43 10.93
CA MET A 481 6.20 -27.86 11.95
C MET A 481 5.03 -26.87 12.15
N ARG A 482 4.71 -26.09 11.11
CA ARG A 482 3.59 -25.13 11.06
C ARG A 482 2.33 -25.86 10.57
N TYR A 483 1.81 -26.76 11.39
CA TYR A 483 0.71 -27.64 11.00
C TYR A 483 -0.63 -26.91 10.93
N TYR A 484 -0.85 -25.88 11.75
CA TYR A 484 -2.06 -25.06 11.64
C TYR A 484 -2.11 -24.34 10.29
N ALA A 485 -1.01 -23.69 9.89
CA ALA A 485 -0.89 -23.01 8.60
C ALA A 485 -1.22 -23.96 7.43
N ASN A 486 -0.76 -25.21 7.50
CA ASN A 486 -1.13 -26.22 6.51
C ASN A 486 -2.62 -26.60 6.56
N ALA A 487 -3.18 -26.80 7.75
CA ALA A 487 -4.58 -27.18 7.90
C ALA A 487 -5.52 -26.13 7.27
N VAL A 488 -5.27 -24.85 7.54
CA VAL A 488 -6.08 -23.75 6.98
C VAL A 488 -5.84 -23.58 5.48
N ARG A 489 -4.62 -23.78 4.97
CA ARG A 489 -4.37 -23.76 3.50
C ARG A 489 -5.06 -24.92 2.78
N LEU A 490 -5.08 -26.11 3.38
CA LEU A 490 -5.81 -27.27 2.84
C LEU A 490 -7.33 -27.04 2.87
N GLN A 491 -7.86 -26.38 3.90
CA GLN A 491 -9.24 -25.89 3.93
C GLN A 491 -9.50 -24.92 2.77
N GLY A 492 -8.59 -23.97 2.50
CA GLY A 492 -8.69 -23.06 1.36
C GLY A 492 -8.74 -23.76 0.01
N LEU A 493 -7.95 -24.83 -0.18
CA LEU A 493 -8.03 -25.68 -1.36
C LEU A 493 -9.36 -26.44 -1.45
N ARG A 494 -9.89 -26.95 -0.32
CA ARG A 494 -11.20 -27.62 -0.30
C ARG A 494 -12.32 -26.66 -0.69
N ASP A 495 -12.29 -25.43 -0.20
CA ASP A 495 -13.30 -24.42 -0.52
C ASP A 495 -13.17 -23.91 -1.96
N LEU A 496 -11.96 -23.89 -2.55
CA LEU A 496 -11.77 -23.62 -3.98
C LEU A 496 -12.56 -24.60 -4.86
N PHE A 497 -12.61 -25.89 -4.48
CA PHE A 497 -13.38 -26.90 -5.22
C PHE A 497 -14.89 -26.84 -4.99
N ARG A 498 -15.38 -26.03 -4.02
CA ARG A 498 -16.82 -25.81 -3.82
C ARG A 498 -17.43 -24.87 -4.86
N GLY A 499 -16.60 -24.13 -5.60
CA GLY A 499 -17.05 -23.21 -6.64
C GLY A 499 -17.28 -21.77 -6.15
N PRO A 500 -17.60 -20.85 -7.07
CA PRO A 500 -17.77 -19.43 -6.79
C PRO A 500 -18.96 -19.11 -5.86
N GLU A 501 -20.02 -19.94 -5.85
CA GLU A 501 -21.25 -19.71 -5.09
C GLU A 501 -20.98 -19.71 -3.57
N HIS A 502 -20.00 -20.49 -3.13
CA HIS A 502 -19.61 -20.56 -1.73
C HIS A 502 -19.09 -19.23 -1.19
N LEU A 503 -18.53 -18.36 -2.05
CA LEU A 503 -17.83 -17.16 -1.60
C LEU A 503 -18.74 -16.20 -0.82
N HIS A 504 -19.93 -15.90 -1.34
CA HIS A 504 -20.94 -15.12 -0.61
C HIS A 504 -21.53 -15.89 0.56
N ALA A 505 -21.80 -17.19 0.36
CA ALA A 505 -22.48 -18.01 1.36
C ALA A 505 -21.72 -18.13 2.68
N THR A 506 -20.39 -18.06 2.68
CA THR A 506 -19.57 -18.32 3.87
C THR A 506 -18.61 -17.20 4.27
N ILE A 507 -18.71 -16.04 3.61
CA ILE A 507 -17.80 -14.90 3.86
C ILE A 507 -17.79 -14.49 5.34
N GLY A 508 -18.95 -14.46 6.01
CA GLY A 508 -19.06 -14.09 7.43
C GLY A 508 -18.77 -15.24 8.43
N GLU A 509 -18.73 -16.49 7.96
CA GLU A 509 -18.66 -17.67 8.84
C GLU A 509 -17.26 -18.30 8.90
N THR A 510 -16.46 -18.10 7.86
CA THR A 510 -15.17 -18.80 7.70
C THR A 510 -14.15 -18.37 8.77
N LEU A 511 -14.02 -17.07 9.06
CA LEU A 511 -13.05 -16.58 10.04
C LEU A 511 -13.24 -17.18 11.45
N PRO A 512 -14.46 -17.17 12.05
CA PRO A 512 -14.71 -17.85 13.32
C PRO A 512 -14.28 -19.32 13.33
N GLN A 513 -14.57 -20.06 12.25
CA GLN A 513 -14.21 -21.47 12.12
C GLN A 513 -12.68 -21.67 12.09
N LEU A 514 -11.96 -20.85 11.33
CA LEU A 514 -10.49 -20.90 11.28
C LEU A 514 -9.87 -20.59 12.65
N ARG A 515 -10.38 -19.58 13.36
CA ARG A 515 -9.92 -19.23 14.71
C ARG A 515 -10.19 -20.35 15.72
N ALA A 516 -11.35 -21.00 15.65
CA ALA A 516 -11.66 -22.14 16.51
C ALA A 516 -10.71 -23.32 16.25
N LEU A 517 -10.38 -23.59 14.98
CA LEU A 517 -9.44 -24.64 14.59
C LEU A 517 -8.04 -24.45 15.20
N ALA A 518 -7.61 -23.21 15.47
CA ALA A 518 -6.31 -22.93 16.08
C ALA A 518 -6.11 -23.61 17.45
N ALA A 519 -7.20 -23.89 18.18
CA ALA A 519 -7.13 -24.56 19.49
C ALA A 519 -6.52 -25.97 19.42
N ASP A 520 -6.65 -26.64 18.27
CA ASP A 520 -6.20 -28.02 18.06
C ASP A 520 -4.68 -28.10 17.77
N TYR A 521 -4.01 -26.96 17.60
CA TYR A 521 -2.62 -26.90 17.12
C TYR A 521 -1.70 -26.23 18.13
N ALA A 522 -0.57 -26.88 18.47
CA ALA A 522 0.39 -26.34 19.43
C ALA A 522 1.21 -25.17 18.88
N ASP A 523 1.46 -25.14 17.56
CA ASP A 523 2.30 -24.16 16.86
C ASP A 523 1.70 -22.74 16.80
N VAL A 524 0.43 -22.59 17.17
CA VAL A 524 -0.26 -21.28 17.25
C VAL A 524 -0.87 -20.99 18.62
N ARG A 525 -0.62 -21.84 19.62
CA ARG A 525 -0.99 -21.57 21.03
C ARG A 525 0.13 -20.82 21.73
N PHE A 526 0.18 -19.51 21.48
CA PHE A 526 1.18 -18.64 22.07
C PHE A 526 0.96 -18.42 23.57
N ARG A 527 2.06 -18.40 24.32
CA ARG A 527 2.11 -18.01 25.74
C ARG A 527 3.05 -16.83 25.90
N ALA A 528 2.64 -15.84 26.68
CA ALA A 528 3.44 -14.64 26.93
C ALA A 528 4.59 -14.91 27.88
N ASP A 529 4.36 -15.75 28.90
CA ASP A 529 5.36 -16.13 29.90
C ASP A 529 6.42 -17.08 29.31
N PRO A 530 7.71 -16.68 29.24
CA PRO A 530 8.79 -17.54 28.76
C PRO A 530 8.98 -18.80 29.62
N ASP A 531 8.67 -18.73 30.91
CA ASP A 531 8.80 -19.86 31.85
C ASP A 531 7.62 -20.83 31.76
N ALA A 532 6.59 -20.51 30.96
CA ALA A 532 5.50 -21.43 30.66
C ALA A 532 5.91 -22.60 29.74
N PHE A 533 7.15 -22.61 29.24
CA PHE A 533 7.74 -23.71 28.48
C PHE A 533 8.90 -24.35 29.24
N PRO A 534 9.02 -25.69 29.24
CA PRO A 534 10.14 -26.37 29.87
C PRO A 534 11.49 -25.93 29.28
N LYS A 535 12.53 -25.88 30.12
CA LYS A 535 13.89 -25.52 29.68
C LYS A 535 14.35 -26.46 28.56
N PRO A 536 15.03 -25.94 27.52
CA PRO A 536 15.44 -26.77 26.41
C PRO A 536 16.42 -27.88 26.82
N ILE A 537 16.20 -29.10 26.33
CA ILE A 537 17.12 -30.23 26.52
C ILE A 537 17.63 -30.69 25.15
N GLY A 538 18.95 -30.72 24.98
CA GLY A 538 19.57 -31.15 23.72
C GLY A 538 19.79 -30.02 22.71
N GLN A 539 20.13 -28.83 23.19
CA GLN A 539 20.56 -27.73 22.31
C GLN A 539 21.73 -28.21 21.44
N ARG A 540 21.58 -28.07 20.12
CA ARG A 540 22.57 -28.56 19.16
C ARG A 540 23.89 -27.82 19.35
N LEU A 541 24.95 -28.54 19.74
CA LEU A 541 26.33 -28.04 19.74
C LEU A 541 26.83 -27.94 18.29
N GLY A 542 27.23 -26.75 17.84
CA GLY A 542 27.77 -26.51 16.50
C GLY A 542 27.19 -25.28 15.80
N PRO A 543 27.64 -24.99 14.57
CA PRO A 543 27.18 -23.81 13.82
C PRO A 543 25.67 -23.90 13.51
N PRO A 544 24.98 -22.75 13.41
CA PRO A 544 23.56 -22.73 13.11
C PRO A 544 23.27 -23.39 11.75
N PRO A 545 22.13 -24.10 11.60
CA PRO A 545 21.68 -24.63 10.33
C PRO A 545 21.71 -23.59 9.20
N ARG A 546 22.18 -24.00 8.02
CA ARG A 546 22.24 -23.16 6.81
C ARG A 546 21.40 -23.78 5.70
N LEU A 547 20.83 -22.94 4.83
CA LEU A 547 20.14 -23.42 3.63
C LEU A 547 21.12 -24.23 2.76
N PRO A 548 20.76 -25.45 2.31
CA PRO A 548 21.61 -26.22 1.42
C PRO A 548 21.90 -25.48 0.11
N LYS A 549 23.10 -25.72 -0.46
CA LYS A 549 23.41 -25.29 -1.83
C LYS A 549 22.37 -25.85 -2.81
N ARG A 550 22.06 -25.11 -3.89
CA ARG A 550 21.05 -25.52 -4.89
C ARG A 550 21.22 -26.96 -5.39
N SER A 551 22.47 -27.39 -5.63
CA SER A 551 22.80 -28.76 -6.07
C SER A 551 22.44 -29.85 -5.06
N MET A 552 22.36 -29.52 -3.76
CA MET A 552 22.05 -30.46 -2.68
C MET A 552 20.62 -30.33 -2.17
N LEU A 553 19.81 -29.45 -2.77
CA LEU A 553 18.48 -29.13 -2.25
C LEU A 553 17.52 -30.33 -2.35
N ALA A 554 17.46 -30.99 -3.51
CA ALA A 554 16.60 -32.16 -3.72
C ALA A 554 16.91 -33.34 -2.77
N PRO A 555 18.17 -33.83 -2.66
CA PRO A 555 18.47 -34.92 -1.72
C PRO A 555 18.27 -34.50 -0.26
N TRP A 556 18.51 -33.23 0.09
CA TRP A 556 18.22 -32.71 1.42
C TRP A 556 16.71 -32.71 1.70
N VAL A 557 15.88 -32.26 0.75
CA VAL A 557 14.41 -32.27 0.89
C VAL A 557 13.90 -33.68 1.12
N ALA A 558 14.39 -34.67 0.36
CA ALA A 558 14.02 -36.07 0.52
C ALA A 558 14.44 -36.62 1.90
N LYS A 559 15.69 -36.35 2.33
CA LYS A 559 16.19 -36.75 3.65
C LYS A 559 15.35 -36.15 4.78
N THR A 560 14.97 -34.88 4.65
CA THR A 560 14.12 -34.19 5.62
C THR A 560 12.72 -34.81 5.65
N ALA A 561 12.10 -35.13 4.50
CA ALA A 561 10.82 -35.86 4.47
C ALA A 561 10.88 -37.17 5.26
N ILE A 562 11.92 -37.98 5.03
CA ILE A 562 12.13 -39.25 5.73
C ILE A 562 12.24 -39.01 7.24
N ARG A 563 12.95 -37.96 7.66
CA ARG A 563 13.03 -37.58 9.07
C ARG A 563 11.64 -37.30 9.63
N HIS A 564 10.83 -36.48 8.95
CA HIS A 564 9.49 -36.12 9.40
C HIS A 564 8.53 -37.32 9.50
N LEU A 565 8.77 -38.38 8.73
CA LEU A 565 8.01 -39.63 8.78
C LEU A 565 8.44 -40.60 9.90
N ARG A 566 9.64 -40.44 10.47
CA ARG A 566 10.13 -41.32 11.56
C ARG A 566 9.50 -40.93 12.91
N PRO A 567 9.48 -41.82 13.91
CA PRO A 567 9.12 -41.44 15.28
C PRO A 567 9.98 -40.28 15.81
N THR A 568 9.42 -39.46 16.71
CA THR A 568 10.16 -38.41 17.43
C THR A 568 10.97 -39.00 18.58
N ALA A 569 12.04 -38.34 18.98
CA ALA A 569 12.76 -38.69 20.20
C ALA A 569 11.82 -38.70 21.43
N LEU A 570 12.04 -39.63 22.35
CA LEU A 570 11.25 -39.74 23.58
C LEU A 570 11.38 -38.45 24.40
N GLY A 571 10.25 -37.86 24.80
CA GLY A 571 10.23 -36.60 25.54
C GLY A 571 10.39 -35.33 24.70
N ALA A 572 10.55 -35.40 23.36
CA ALA A 572 10.71 -34.20 22.52
C ALA A 572 9.52 -33.22 22.62
N GLN A 573 8.29 -33.70 22.86
CA GLN A 573 7.14 -32.84 23.08
C GLN A 573 7.03 -32.31 24.53
N ALA A 574 7.68 -32.98 25.48
CA ALA A 574 7.68 -32.61 26.90
C ALA A 574 8.81 -31.63 27.24
N ALA A 575 9.95 -31.69 26.54
CA ALA A 575 11.05 -30.74 26.67
C ALA A 575 11.53 -30.32 25.28
N PRO A 576 11.42 -29.03 24.90
CA PRO A 576 11.83 -28.57 23.58
C PRO A 576 13.35 -28.73 23.39
N GLN A 577 13.83 -28.89 22.15
CA GLN A 577 15.27 -29.00 21.90
C GLN A 577 15.97 -27.65 21.78
N ALA A 578 15.23 -26.59 21.45
CA ALA A 578 15.77 -25.25 21.27
C ALA A 578 14.72 -24.16 21.51
N LEU A 579 15.22 -22.97 21.86
CA LEU A 579 14.50 -21.71 21.70
C LEU A 579 14.96 -21.10 20.38
N VAL A 580 14.02 -20.77 19.49
CA VAL A 580 14.31 -20.24 18.16
C VAL A 580 13.61 -18.89 18.00
N PRO A 581 14.37 -17.78 17.92
CA PRO A 581 13.82 -16.48 17.58
C PRO A 581 13.10 -16.51 16.22
N GLN A 582 12.02 -15.73 16.06
CA GLN A 582 11.20 -15.74 14.84
C GLN A 582 12.03 -15.50 13.56
N ARG A 583 13.03 -14.63 13.61
CA ARG A 583 13.93 -14.36 12.47
C ARG A 583 14.65 -15.60 11.92
N TYR A 584 14.75 -16.66 12.73
CA TYR A 584 15.36 -17.93 12.37
C TYR A 584 14.34 -19.06 12.17
N ALA A 585 13.05 -18.80 12.29
CA ALA A 585 11.96 -19.77 12.20
C ALA A 585 11.65 -20.21 10.74
N VAL A 586 12.69 -20.46 9.96
CA VAL A 586 12.62 -20.83 8.53
C VAL A 586 12.71 -22.34 8.34
N TRP A 587 12.13 -22.85 7.25
CA TRP A 587 11.91 -24.29 7.01
C TRP A 587 13.19 -25.14 6.98
N TRP A 588 14.33 -24.59 6.53
CA TRP A 588 15.62 -25.32 6.60
C TRP A 588 16.22 -25.34 8.01
N TYR A 589 15.86 -24.38 8.86
CA TYR A 589 16.35 -24.28 10.22
C TYR A 589 15.53 -25.16 11.16
N LEU A 590 14.20 -24.99 11.17
CA LEU A 590 13.29 -25.72 12.06
C LEU A 590 13.23 -27.22 11.77
N SER A 591 13.37 -27.64 10.50
CA SER A 591 13.41 -29.06 10.12
C SER A 591 14.55 -29.88 10.74
N GLN A 592 15.51 -29.21 11.39
CA GLN A 592 16.61 -29.87 12.09
C GLN A 592 16.24 -30.31 13.51
N TYR A 593 15.06 -29.94 13.99
CA TYR A 593 14.56 -30.23 15.33
C TYR A 593 13.30 -31.10 15.26
N ASP A 594 13.11 -31.92 16.29
CA ASP A 594 11.85 -32.61 16.57
C ASP A 594 10.93 -31.70 17.39
N SER A 595 11.47 -30.72 18.11
CA SER A 595 10.70 -29.67 18.79
C SER A 595 11.52 -28.41 19.07
N ALA A 596 10.87 -27.24 19.01
CA ALA A 596 11.42 -25.96 19.37
C ALA A 596 10.33 -25.02 19.89
N VAL A 597 10.67 -24.13 20.82
CA VAL A 597 9.82 -23.00 21.19
C VAL A 597 10.21 -21.84 20.30
N VAL A 598 9.22 -21.28 19.60
CA VAL A 598 9.42 -20.23 18.59
C VAL A 598 8.75 -18.95 19.07
N SER A 599 9.50 -17.86 19.11
CA SER A 599 8.97 -16.53 19.44
C SER A 599 8.00 -16.05 18.35
N LYS A 600 6.99 -15.27 18.72
CA LYS A 600 6.10 -14.56 17.80
C LYS A 600 6.83 -13.38 17.13
N SER A 601 6.38 -12.95 15.96
CA SER A 601 7.02 -11.85 15.20
C SER A 601 6.99 -10.51 15.92
N ASP A 602 5.87 -10.20 16.59
CA ASP A 602 5.67 -9.01 17.42
C ASP A 602 6.32 -9.12 18.82
N GLY A 603 6.98 -10.24 19.12
CA GLY A 603 7.63 -10.48 20.41
C GLY A 603 6.68 -10.71 21.59
N THR A 604 5.35 -10.78 21.40
CA THR A 604 4.39 -10.83 22.53
C THR A 604 4.24 -12.21 23.17
N GLY A 605 4.97 -13.22 22.68
CA GLY A 605 4.92 -14.56 23.24
C GLY A 605 5.68 -15.58 22.40
N ALA A 606 5.57 -16.85 22.77
CA ALA A 606 6.15 -17.97 22.05
C ALA A 606 5.20 -19.18 21.99
N ALA A 607 5.39 -20.06 21.02
CA ALA A 607 4.59 -21.28 20.85
C ALA A 607 5.50 -22.51 20.64
N LEU A 608 4.99 -23.70 21.00
CA LEU A 608 5.71 -24.96 20.85
C LEU A 608 5.48 -25.53 19.44
N TYR A 609 6.56 -25.58 18.68
CA TYR A 609 6.60 -26.20 17.36
C TYR A 609 7.16 -27.59 17.57
N ALA A 610 6.35 -28.62 17.32
CA ALA A 610 6.75 -30.00 17.55
C ALA A 610 6.35 -30.89 16.38
N ARG A 611 7.24 -31.80 16.00
CA ARG A 611 7.05 -32.71 14.90
C ARG A 611 5.98 -33.73 15.25
N GLN A 612 5.03 -33.90 14.33
CA GLN A 612 3.92 -34.84 14.46
C GLN A 612 3.89 -35.72 13.20
N PRO A 613 4.48 -36.93 13.21
CA PRO A 613 4.62 -37.76 12.01
C PRO A 613 3.30 -38.13 11.35
N GLU A 614 2.24 -38.34 12.14
CA GLU A 614 0.89 -38.67 11.63
C GLU A 614 0.25 -37.46 10.95
N THR A 615 0.23 -36.30 11.61
CA THR A 615 -0.24 -35.02 11.04
C THR A 615 0.53 -34.65 9.78
N PHE A 616 1.86 -34.80 9.80
CA PHE A 616 2.71 -34.60 8.63
C PHE A 616 2.29 -35.52 7.47
N ARG A 617 2.13 -36.82 7.72
CA ARG A 617 1.72 -37.78 6.69
C ARG A 617 0.35 -37.45 6.12
N ALA A 618 -0.62 -37.16 6.99
CA ALA A 618 -1.99 -36.83 6.59
C ALA A 618 -2.06 -35.56 5.74
N GLN A 619 -1.49 -34.45 6.21
CA GLN A 619 -1.50 -33.17 5.50
C GLN A 619 -0.73 -33.23 4.19
N MET A 620 0.42 -33.92 4.15
CA MET A 620 1.18 -34.08 2.90
C MET A 620 0.42 -34.95 1.89
N ALA A 621 -0.21 -36.05 2.32
CA ALA A 621 -1.01 -36.90 1.44
C ALA A 621 -2.24 -36.17 0.90
N GLU A 622 -3.00 -35.49 1.77
CA GLU A 622 -4.15 -34.68 1.36
C GLU A 622 -3.72 -33.54 0.43
N GLY A 623 -2.67 -32.81 0.79
CA GLY A 623 -2.13 -31.74 -0.02
C GLY A 623 -1.75 -32.22 -1.41
N VAL A 624 -0.95 -33.27 -1.54
CA VAL A 624 -0.60 -33.84 -2.86
C VAL A 624 -1.85 -34.22 -3.64
N ARG A 625 -2.83 -34.89 -3.01
CA ARG A 625 -4.11 -35.27 -3.65
C ARG A 625 -4.86 -34.04 -4.19
N LEU A 626 -5.03 -33.00 -3.38
CA LEU A 626 -5.73 -31.77 -3.77
C LEU A 626 -5.01 -31.02 -4.88
N HIS A 627 -3.67 -30.96 -4.89
CA HIS A 627 -2.93 -30.31 -5.96
C HIS A 627 -2.96 -31.10 -7.27
N VAL A 628 -2.95 -32.43 -7.22
CA VAL A 628 -3.16 -33.28 -8.41
C VAL A 628 -4.57 -33.08 -8.96
N GLN A 629 -5.58 -32.99 -8.08
CA GLN A 629 -6.95 -32.67 -8.48
C GLN A 629 -7.02 -31.28 -9.13
N LEU A 630 -6.40 -30.26 -8.52
CA LEU A 630 -6.38 -28.89 -9.03
C LEU A 630 -5.74 -28.83 -10.42
N TYR A 631 -4.60 -29.48 -10.61
CA TYR A 631 -3.93 -29.53 -11.91
C TYR A 631 -4.81 -30.19 -12.98
N ARG A 632 -5.52 -31.27 -12.64
CA ARG A 632 -6.41 -31.99 -13.59
C ARG A 632 -7.71 -31.26 -13.88
N GLN A 633 -8.25 -30.53 -12.92
CA GLN A 633 -9.54 -29.85 -13.02
C GLN A 633 -9.39 -28.34 -13.29
N TRP A 634 -8.17 -27.87 -13.57
CA TRP A 634 -7.86 -26.45 -13.72
C TRP A 634 -8.81 -25.74 -14.68
N ASP A 635 -8.93 -26.24 -15.91
CA ASP A 635 -9.71 -25.57 -16.95
C ASP A 635 -11.21 -25.52 -16.62
N ALA A 636 -11.74 -26.59 -16.00
CA ALA A 636 -13.14 -26.63 -15.57
C ALA A 636 -13.41 -25.66 -14.40
N LEU A 637 -12.50 -25.58 -13.43
CA LEU A 637 -12.60 -24.61 -12.33
C LEU A 637 -12.45 -23.17 -12.84
N ALA A 638 -11.47 -22.92 -13.71
CA ALA A 638 -11.25 -21.60 -14.29
C ALA A 638 -12.52 -21.13 -15.01
N LYS A 639 -13.11 -21.99 -15.84
CA LYS A 639 -14.38 -21.72 -16.51
C LYS A 639 -15.51 -21.41 -15.51
N ALA A 640 -15.67 -22.22 -14.46
CA ALA A 640 -16.73 -22.00 -13.47
C ALA A 640 -16.59 -20.62 -12.77
N TYR A 641 -15.38 -20.25 -12.35
CA TYR A 641 -15.13 -18.94 -11.73
C TYR A 641 -15.29 -17.79 -12.74
N GLN A 642 -14.80 -17.94 -13.97
CA GLN A 642 -14.93 -16.94 -15.03
C GLN A 642 -16.39 -16.70 -15.45
N ASP A 643 -17.18 -17.76 -15.58
CA ASP A 643 -18.60 -17.67 -15.93
C ASP A 643 -19.41 -16.96 -14.83
N ALA A 644 -19.02 -17.14 -13.55
CA ALA A 644 -19.72 -16.57 -12.40
C ALA A 644 -19.25 -15.17 -11.98
N VAL A 645 -18.06 -14.71 -12.39
CA VAL A 645 -17.41 -13.51 -11.83
C VAL A 645 -18.28 -12.25 -11.96
N ALA A 646 -18.98 -12.09 -13.08
CA ALA A 646 -19.87 -10.96 -13.32
C ALA A 646 -21.05 -10.94 -12.34
N GLU A 647 -21.62 -12.10 -12.02
CA GLU A 647 -22.72 -12.20 -11.06
C GLU A 647 -22.24 -12.00 -9.62
N ILE A 648 -21.21 -12.73 -9.19
CA ILE A 648 -20.76 -12.70 -7.78
C ILE A 648 -20.14 -11.35 -7.39
N THR A 649 -19.69 -10.55 -8.35
CA THR A 649 -19.20 -9.19 -8.08
C THR A 649 -20.26 -8.12 -8.32
N SER A 650 -21.46 -8.49 -8.76
CA SER A 650 -22.54 -7.54 -9.05
C SER A 650 -23.03 -6.84 -7.78
N PRO A 651 -23.51 -5.57 -7.88
CA PRO A 651 -24.18 -4.90 -6.78
C PRO A 651 -25.36 -5.70 -6.21
N ALA A 652 -26.11 -6.43 -7.05
CA ALA A 652 -27.25 -7.24 -6.63
C ALA A 652 -26.83 -8.46 -5.78
N ALA A 653 -25.76 -9.16 -6.15
CA ALA A 653 -25.26 -10.27 -5.34
C ALA A 653 -24.76 -9.79 -3.97
N TRP A 654 -24.07 -8.64 -3.93
CA TRP A 654 -23.65 -8.01 -2.69
C TRP A 654 -24.84 -7.52 -1.85
N ALA A 655 -25.89 -6.95 -2.46
CA ALA A 655 -27.10 -6.52 -1.75
C ALA A 655 -27.75 -7.68 -0.96
N ARG A 656 -27.82 -8.87 -1.56
CA ARG A 656 -28.26 -10.10 -0.84
C ARG A 656 -27.39 -10.40 0.36
N THR A 657 -26.06 -10.36 0.20
CA THR A 657 -25.10 -10.61 1.28
C THR A 657 -25.18 -9.56 2.39
N PHE A 658 -25.53 -8.32 2.05
CA PHE A 658 -25.77 -7.25 3.02
C PHE A 658 -27.14 -7.35 3.72
N GLY A 659 -28.04 -8.22 3.24
CA GLY A 659 -29.41 -8.31 3.72
C GLY A 659 -30.29 -7.11 3.31
N LEU A 660 -30.04 -6.54 2.13
CA LEU A 660 -30.76 -5.36 1.61
C LEU A 660 -31.82 -5.67 0.56
N ASP A 661 -31.87 -6.90 0.04
CA ASP A 661 -32.96 -7.35 -0.82
C ASP A 661 -34.19 -7.70 0.04
N ASP A 662 -35.38 -7.24 -0.36
CA ASP A 662 -36.64 -7.71 0.25
C ASP A 662 -36.75 -9.23 0.05
N PRO A 663 -37.14 -10.00 1.09
CA PRO A 663 -37.46 -11.42 0.89
C PRO A 663 -38.63 -11.51 -0.11
N ALA A 664 -38.33 -12.03 -1.30
CA ALA A 664 -39.28 -12.27 -2.37
C ALA A 664 -40.46 -13.18 -1.95
#